data_AF-A0A969HB03-F1
#
_entry.id   AF-A0A969HB03-F1
#
_cell.length_a   1.000
_cell.length_b   1.000
_cell.length_c   1.000
_cell.angle_alpha   90.00
_cell.angle_beta   90.00
_cell.angle_gamma   90.00
#
_symmetry.space_group_name_H-M   'P 1'
#
loop_
_entity.id
_entity.type
_entity.pdbx_description
1 polymer ?
#
loop_
_entity_poly.entity_id
_entity_poly.type
_entity_poly.pdbx_seq_one_letter_code
_entity_poly.pdbx_strand_id
1 'polypeptide(L)'
;MTVALLPALAAYIPRDRVEHILRPDTLLPEEGVALIADISGFTPLTEALTQGLSPDQGAEELTRALSGVFTPLIAEIEAFRGSVIKFGGDALIVWYPRERGVRRAAVIRRALTSAWRMQQAIRIHGQVPTPIGIITLKMKIGLTYGSIKRFNLGLPQYGYEDVLGGATLDRMAEAEHHANSGDIMLDRATLAALPEAITVAEWRDDFAVVGRLLRPARPKPWPPLQWHPRAEKALVERLIPYVPPQIYETLAAGRAQVAELKPVVSLFVQFHGLDYDADPEIGPKLQTYFSTAQQAAVRYGGRVNRLITGDKGSLIHVIFGAPRSVEEQETRAIRCALDLQAECGGLPFIAMQRIGVTSGRVFAGPIGSPDRRDYTTMGDSINLSARLMQNAADDQILLEKGVRDVLGPEFDLADLGTIRVKGKAQPIPVFAALAVRTGLGESEPRRFRRVRPIFGREREMAQLQRNLEKLAAGQGGVITLIGEVGMGKTHFLDFLRFRTETETAWAGGISLAYGSALSGYLFISVLRDLMDLPSGAGPDESSRHLRTFCANLFGPARLEATYPYLARFMGLPLDDELARRLEGLSGESFRWQLFEVTRDLLVQLSHRHALALALDDLQWADPTSLQLIETILPLTTRHPIILLLAMRPERDSRVWALRQYLLEQPDSPELLDLTLDSLEPASAAALVAHTAPDLPERLVAYLVEKSGGNPLFLVEMIRSLRSQGFLSGDIDLNEITLESLNIPDSVHGLLLAQIDRLAIEAVIPCKWRRSSARPFLPRFWPC
;
A
#
# COMPACT_ATOMS: atom_id res chain seq x y z
N MET A 1 -7.03 -22.54 -23.51
CA MET A 1 -7.58 -21.29 -22.96
C MET A 1 -7.33 -20.21 -24.00
N THR A 2 -8.26 -19.28 -24.29
CA THR A 2 -8.00 -17.82 -24.42
C THR A 2 -8.94 -16.97 -25.32
N VAL A 3 -9.90 -17.48 -26.10
CA VAL A 3 -10.76 -16.55 -26.91
C VAL A 3 -11.58 -15.58 -26.01
N ALA A 4 -11.92 -15.98 -24.78
CA ALA A 4 -12.61 -15.13 -23.82
C ALA A 4 -11.70 -14.13 -23.06
N LEU A 5 -10.37 -14.30 -23.11
CA LEU A 5 -9.44 -13.46 -22.34
C LEU A 5 -9.24 -12.09 -23.01
N LEU A 6 -9.16 -12.04 -24.34
CA LEU A 6 -8.97 -10.79 -25.08
C LEU A 6 -10.10 -9.77 -24.82
N PRO A 7 -11.40 -10.13 -24.96
CA PRO A 7 -12.49 -9.22 -24.60
C PRO A 7 -12.45 -8.81 -23.13
N ALA A 8 -12.10 -9.74 -22.23
CA ALA A 8 -12.03 -9.45 -20.80
C ALA A 8 -10.93 -8.44 -20.44
N LEU A 9 -9.74 -8.54 -21.06
CA LEU A 9 -8.65 -7.56 -20.89
C LEU A 9 -8.99 -6.22 -21.53
N ALA A 10 -9.55 -6.25 -22.75
CA ALA A 10 -9.92 -5.04 -23.47
C ALA A 10 -10.98 -4.21 -22.72
N ALA A 11 -11.84 -4.85 -21.94
CA ALA A 11 -12.80 -4.14 -21.10
C ALA A 11 -12.13 -3.22 -20.06
N TYR A 12 -10.90 -3.49 -19.64
CA TYR A 12 -10.17 -2.63 -18.70
C TYR A 12 -9.47 -1.42 -19.36
N ILE A 13 -9.54 -1.32 -20.69
CA ILE A 13 -8.74 -0.37 -21.47
C ILE A 13 -9.69 0.58 -22.23
N PRO A 14 -9.38 1.88 -22.35
CA PRO A 14 -10.16 2.80 -23.16
C PRO A 14 -10.35 2.30 -24.58
N ARG A 15 -11.57 2.44 -25.11
CA ARG A 15 -11.97 1.80 -26.37
C ARG A 15 -11.08 2.20 -27.56
N ASP A 16 -10.76 3.48 -27.64
CA ASP A 16 -9.87 4.02 -28.67
C ASP A 16 -8.42 3.54 -28.53
N ARG A 17 -7.92 3.34 -27.31
CA ARG A 17 -6.61 2.74 -27.04
C ARG A 17 -6.57 1.29 -27.49
N VAL A 18 -7.62 0.51 -27.25
CA VAL A 18 -7.74 -0.87 -27.77
C VAL A 18 -7.65 -0.88 -29.29
N GLU A 19 -8.39 -0.01 -29.98
CA GLU A 19 -8.34 0.11 -31.45
C GLU A 19 -6.93 0.42 -31.95
N HIS A 20 -6.21 1.32 -31.28
CA HIS A 20 -4.82 1.64 -31.61
C HIS A 20 -3.87 0.46 -31.37
N ILE A 21 -4.02 -0.29 -30.28
CA ILE A 21 -3.22 -1.50 -30.01
C ILE A 21 -3.45 -2.57 -31.09
N LEU A 22 -4.69 -2.70 -31.57
CA LEU A 22 -5.07 -3.59 -32.66
C LEU A 22 -4.55 -3.09 -34.03
N ARG A 23 -4.37 -1.78 -34.20
CA ARG A 23 -3.94 -1.12 -35.44
C ARG A 23 -2.84 -0.09 -35.16
N PRO A 24 -1.61 -0.54 -34.85
CA PRO A 24 -0.53 0.33 -34.37
C PRO A 24 -0.13 1.44 -35.37
N ASP A 25 -0.38 1.24 -36.67
CA ASP A 25 -0.11 2.25 -37.70
C ASP A 25 -1.05 3.47 -37.66
N THR A 26 -2.12 3.41 -36.86
CA THR A 26 -3.08 4.51 -36.72
C THR A 26 -2.69 5.42 -35.57
N LEU A 27 -2.54 6.73 -35.80
CA LEU A 27 -2.32 7.69 -34.70
C LEU A 27 -3.61 7.92 -33.91
N LEU A 28 -3.49 8.00 -32.59
CA LEU A 28 -4.60 8.43 -31.73
C LEU A 28 -4.85 9.93 -31.94
N PRO A 29 -6.07 10.37 -32.31
CA PRO A 29 -6.34 11.78 -32.52
C PRO A 29 -6.22 12.59 -31.23
N GLU A 30 -5.37 13.62 -31.28
CA GLU A 30 -5.13 14.58 -30.20
C GLU A 30 -6.09 15.79 -30.24
N GLU A 31 -6.81 16.01 -31.34
CA GLU A 31 -7.85 17.03 -31.42
C GLU A 31 -9.23 16.36 -31.24
N GLY A 32 -10.11 16.96 -30.45
CA GLY A 32 -11.40 16.35 -30.12
C GLY A 32 -12.19 17.11 -29.08
N VAL A 33 -13.13 16.41 -28.45
CA VAL A 33 -13.93 16.93 -27.34
C VAL A 33 -13.61 16.14 -26.08
N ALA A 34 -13.22 16.87 -25.04
CA ALA A 34 -13.13 16.34 -23.69
C ALA A 34 -14.47 16.56 -22.97
N LEU A 35 -14.94 15.54 -22.27
CA LEU A 35 -16.15 15.59 -21.46
C LEU A 35 -15.84 14.99 -20.09
N ILE A 36 -16.20 15.72 -19.04
CA ILE A 36 -16.26 15.20 -17.68
C ILE A 36 -17.72 15.16 -17.24
N ALA A 37 -18.12 14.05 -16.64
CA ALA A 37 -19.43 13.84 -16.07
C ALA A 37 -19.27 13.48 -14.59
N ASP A 38 -19.46 14.46 -13.71
CA ASP A 38 -19.42 14.25 -12.26
C ASP A 38 -20.81 13.80 -11.76
N ILE A 39 -20.86 12.67 -11.05
CA ILE A 39 -22.08 12.05 -10.58
C ILE A 39 -22.20 12.19 -9.05
N SER A 40 -22.96 13.21 -8.65
CA SER A 40 -23.34 13.40 -7.26
C SER A 40 -24.24 12.28 -6.71
N GLY A 41 -24.04 11.92 -5.45
CA GLY A 41 -24.84 10.91 -4.72
C GLY A 41 -24.16 9.55 -4.55
N PHE A 42 -22.95 9.39 -5.11
CA PHE A 42 -22.14 8.17 -4.96
C PHE A 42 -21.64 7.94 -3.53
N THR A 43 -21.13 8.97 -2.85
CA THR A 43 -20.63 8.81 -1.47
C THR A 43 -21.75 8.38 -0.51
N PRO A 44 -22.94 9.03 -0.50
CA PRO A 44 -24.06 8.54 0.30
C PRO A 44 -24.48 7.11 -0.05
N LEU A 45 -24.42 6.72 -1.33
CA LEU A 45 -24.72 5.35 -1.76
C LEU A 45 -23.72 4.33 -1.20
N THR A 46 -22.42 4.64 -1.30
CA THR A 46 -21.36 3.80 -0.74
C THR A 46 -21.50 3.70 0.78
N GLU A 47 -21.71 4.81 1.48
CA GLU A 47 -21.91 4.81 2.94
C GLU A 47 -23.15 3.99 3.35
N ALA A 48 -24.28 4.20 2.67
CA ALA A 48 -25.53 3.48 2.92
C ALA A 48 -25.38 1.96 2.83
N LEU A 49 -24.71 1.49 1.78
CA LEU A 49 -24.57 0.06 1.50
C LEU A 49 -23.44 -0.60 2.30
N THR A 50 -22.39 0.15 2.64
CA THR A 50 -21.26 -0.39 3.40
C THR A 50 -21.44 -0.35 4.91
N GLN A 51 -22.27 0.56 5.44
CA GLN A 51 -22.58 0.62 6.89
C GLN A 51 -23.85 -0.15 7.26
N GLY A 52 -24.80 -0.31 6.33
CA GLY A 52 -26.10 -0.93 6.59
C GLY A 52 -26.19 -2.44 6.36
N LEU A 53 -25.16 -3.06 5.77
CA LEU A 53 -25.13 -4.48 5.39
C LEU A 53 -23.86 -5.16 5.89
N SER A 54 -23.84 -6.50 5.87
CA SER A 54 -22.59 -7.23 6.12
C SER A 54 -21.57 -6.90 5.01
N PRO A 55 -20.26 -7.02 5.27
CA PRO A 55 -19.24 -6.55 4.33
C PRO A 55 -19.34 -7.14 2.92
N ASP A 56 -19.61 -8.44 2.81
CA ASP A 56 -19.73 -9.14 1.53
C ASP A 56 -21.00 -8.71 0.77
N GLN A 57 -22.12 -8.58 1.49
CA GLN A 57 -23.38 -8.12 0.91
C GLN A 57 -23.29 -6.66 0.46
N GLY A 58 -22.68 -5.79 1.27
CA GLY A 58 -22.50 -4.38 0.93
C GLY A 58 -21.67 -4.16 -0.34
N ALA A 59 -20.58 -4.92 -0.51
CA ALA A 59 -19.76 -4.86 -1.71
C ALA A 59 -20.50 -5.36 -2.97
N GLU A 60 -21.26 -6.44 -2.85
CA GLU A 60 -22.03 -7.00 -3.96
C GLU A 60 -23.16 -6.04 -4.40
N GLU A 61 -23.96 -5.56 -3.44
CA GLU A 61 -25.05 -4.61 -3.69
C GLU A 61 -24.53 -3.32 -4.32
N LEU A 62 -23.40 -2.80 -3.83
CA LEU A 62 -22.78 -1.60 -4.39
C LEU A 62 -22.33 -1.84 -5.83
N THR A 63 -21.68 -2.97 -6.11
CA THR A 63 -21.28 -3.34 -7.48
C THR A 63 -22.48 -3.40 -8.41
N ARG A 64 -23.59 -4.02 -7.96
CA ARG A 64 -24.82 -4.15 -8.74
C ARG A 64 -25.46 -2.80 -9.02
N ALA A 65 -25.58 -1.95 -7.99
CA ALA A 65 -26.11 -0.60 -8.10
C ALA A 65 -25.29 0.24 -9.09
N LEU A 66 -23.97 0.27 -8.91
CA LEU A 66 -23.07 1.03 -9.78
C LEU A 66 -23.09 0.52 -11.22
N SER A 67 -23.07 -0.79 -11.43
CA SER A 67 -23.18 -1.38 -12.77
C SER A 67 -24.49 -1.02 -13.46
N GLY A 68 -25.60 -0.99 -12.71
CA GLY A 68 -26.92 -0.57 -13.21
C GLY A 68 -26.97 0.88 -13.69
N VAL A 69 -26.12 1.75 -13.13
CA VAL A 69 -26.02 3.17 -13.51
C VAL A 69 -25.00 3.38 -14.62
N PHE A 70 -23.80 2.79 -14.51
CA PHE A 70 -22.73 3.00 -15.49
C PHE A 70 -23.01 2.34 -16.83
N THR A 71 -23.61 1.14 -16.86
CA THR A 71 -23.88 0.43 -18.12
C THR A 71 -24.68 1.27 -19.12
N PRO A 72 -25.84 1.85 -18.78
CA PRO A 72 -26.59 2.69 -19.72
C PRO A 72 -25.85 3.99 -20.08
N LEU A 73 -25.10 4.59 -19.15
CA LEU A 73 -24.31 5.80 -19.43
C LEU A 73 -23.20 5.52 -20.45
N ILE A 74 -22.45 4.44 -20.26
CA ILE A 74 -21.38 4.01 -21.16
C ILE A 74 -21.96 3.67 -22.54
N ALA A 75 -23.13 3.02 -22.60
CA ALA A 75 -23.80 2.75 -23.88
C ALA A 75 -24.12 4.04 -24.66
N GLU A 76 -24.58 5.11 -23.99
CA GLU A 76 -24.83 6.41 -24.64
C GLU A 76 -23.53 7.12 -25.05
N ILE A 77 -22.42 6.87 -24.38
CA ILE A 77 -21.10 7.37 -24.78
C ILE A 77 -20.63 6.67 -26.06
N GLU A 78 -20.67 5.33 -26.05
CA GLU A 78 -20.18 4.51 -27.15
C GLU A 78 -21.04 4.64 -28.42
N ALA A 79 -22.35 4.85 -28.27
CA ALA A 79 -23.28 5.09 -29.38
C ALA A 79 -22.89 6.30 -30.26
N PHE A 80 -22.09 7.22 -29.71
CA PHE A 80 -21.61 8.42 -30.40
C PHE A 80 -20.09 8.45 -30.58
N ARG A 81 -19.43 7.29 -30.47
CA ARG A 81 -17.97 7.13 -30.58
C ARG A 81 -17.18 7.90 -29.51
N GLY A 82 -17.74 8.04 -28.31
CA GLY A 82 -16.97 8.44 -27.15
C GLY A 82 -16.17 7.26 -26.61
N SER A 83 -15.00 7.53 -26.06
CA SER A 83 -14.17 6.56 -25.33
C SER A 83 -14.12 6.98 -23.86
N VAL A 84 -14.52 6.08 -22.95
CA VAL A 84 -14.36 6.32 -21.51
C VAL A 84 -12.90 6.12 -21.15
N ILE A 85 -12.21 7.21 -20.88
CA ILE A 85 -10.78 7.22 -20.61
C ILE A 85 -10.52 6.81 -19.17
N LYS A 86 -11.21 7.41 -18.19
CA LYS A 86 -11.04 7.12 -16.76
C LYS A 86 -12.34 7.20 -15.97
N PHE A 87 -12.38 6.46 -14.86
CA PHE A 87 -13.40 6.53 -13.81
C PHE A 87 -12.82 7.24 -12.57
N GLY A 88 -13.01 8.56 -12.45
CA GLY A 88 -12.49 9.35 -11.34
C GLY A 88 -13.39 9.27 -10.11
N GLY A 89 -13.47 8.11 -9.45
CA GLY A 89 -14.35 7.94 -8.29
C GLY A 89 -15.84 8.06 -8.67
N ASP A 90 -16.39 9.26 -8.52
CA ASP A 90 -17.73 9.67 -8.91
C ASP A 90 -17.83 10.32 -10.30
N ALA A 91 -16.70 10.55 -10.99
CA ALA A 91 -16.67 11.17 -12.31
C ALA A 91 -16.30 10.20 -13.45
N LEU A 92 -16.83 10.45 -14.65
CA LEU A 92 -16.38 9.86 -15.91
C LEU A 92 -15.62 10.89 -16.73
N ILE A 93 -14.41 10.54 -17.18
CA ILE A 93 -13.66 11.33 -18.16
C ILE A 93 -13.76 10.62 -19.51
N VAL A 94 -14.28 11.34 -20.50
CA VAL A 94 -14.63 10.81 -21.82
C VAL A 94 -13.95 11.64 -22.90
N TRP A 95 -13.42 10.96 -23.91
CA TRP A 95 -12.82 11.58 -25.09
C TRP A 95 -13.60 11.24 -26.36
N TYR A 96 -13.96 12.25 -27.14
CA TYR A 96 -14.54 12.09 -28.47
C TYR A 96 -13.52 12.54 -29.52
N PRO A 97 -12.76 11.61 -30.13
CA PRO A 97 -11.70 11.97 -31.06
C PRO A 97 -12.26 12.59 -32.35
N ARG A 98 -11.56 13.60 -32.87
CA ARG A 98 -11.84 14.14 -34.20
C ARG A 98 -11.16 13.30 -35.27
N GLU A 99 -11.99 12.62 -36.06
CA GLU A 99 -11.54 11.87 -37.23
C GLU A 99 -11.02 12.82 -38.33
N ARG A 100 -10.00 12.38 -39.07
CA ARG A 100 -9.44 13.13 -40.21
C ARG A 100 -10.54 13.48 -41.21
N GLY A 101 -10.62 14.74 -41.62
CA GLY A 101 -11.63 15.23 -42.56
C GLY A 101 -13.02 15.52 -41.97
N VAL A 102 -13.28 15.19 -40.69
CA VAL A 102 -14.54 15.55 -40.03
C VAL A 102 -14.47 17.01 -39.53
N ARG A 103 -15.55 17.77 -39.73
CA ARG A 103 -15.66 19.16 -39.24
C ARG A 103 -15.76 19.20 -37.71
N ARG A 104 -15.16 20.21 -37.07
CA ARG A 104 -15.19 20.42 -35.61
C ARG A 104 -16.61 20.35 -35.05
N ALA A 105 -17.52 21.14 -35.64
CA ALA A 105 -18.94 21.20 -35.29
C ALA A 105 -19.63 19.82 -35.27
N ALA A 106 -19.24 18.90 -36.16
CA ALA A 106 -19.84 17.57 -36.21
C ALA A 106 -19.46 16.72 -34.98
N VAL A 107 -18.21 16.81 -34.53
CA VAL A 107 -17.73 16.09 -33.34
C VAL A 107 -18.32 16.67 -32.06
N ILE A 108 -18.32 18.00 -31.94
CA ILE A 108 -18.92 18.69 -30.79
C ILE A 108 -20.40 18.34 -30.68
N ARG A 109 -21.15 18.35 -31.80
CA ARG A 109 -22.55 17.95 -31.80
C ARG A 109 -22.77 16.49 -31.40
N ARG A 110 -21.87 15.55 -31.76
CA ARG A 110 -21.94 14.16 -31.30
C ARG A 110 -21.77 14.07 -29.80
N ALA A 111 -20.71 14.67 -29.26
CA ALA A 111 -20.43 14.68 -27.83
C ALA A 111 -21.57 15.34 -27.05
N LEU A 112 -22.13 16.44 -27.55
CA LEU A 112 -23.25 17.13 -26.92
C LEU A 112 -24.55 16.32 -26.95
N THR A 113 -24.82 15.61 -28.05
CA THR A 113 -25.98 14.70 -28.14
C THR A 113 -25.83 13.54 -27.16
N SER A 114 -24.61 12.99 -27.04
CA SER A 114 -24.28 11.95 -26.07
C SER A 114 -24.46 12.45 -24.64
N ALA A 115 -23.91 13.63 -24.29
CA ALA A 115 -24.10 14.27 -22.98
C ALA A 115 -25.58 14.47 -22.62
N TRP A 116 -26.38 14.94 -23.58
CA TRP A 116 -27.83 15.11 -23.38
C TRP A 116 -28.54 13.79 -23.11
N ARG A 117 -28.16 12.71 -23.83
CA ARG A 117 -28.73 11.37 -23.58
C ARG A 117 -28.25 10.76 -22.28
N MET A 118 -27.00 10.99 -21.87
CA MET A 118 -26.51 10.60 -20.54
C MET A 118 -27.32 11.28 -19.44
N GLN A 119 -27.68 12.56 -19.59
CA GLN A 119 -28.56 13.26 -18.64
C GLN A 119 -29.97 12.65 -18.57
N GLN A 120 -30.50 12.11 -19.68
CA GLN A 120 -31.78 11.37 -19.64
C GLN A 120 -31.62 9.98 -19.01
N ALA A 121 -30.54 9.26 -19.36
CA ALA A 121 -30.26 7.94 -18.83
C ALA A 121 -30.11 7.98 -17.31
N ILE A 122 -29.38 8.95 -16.73
CA ILE A 122 -29.24 9.04 -15.28
C ILE A 122 -30.54 9.41 -14.57
N ARG A 123 -31.45 10.15 -15.21
CA ARG A 123 -32.79 10.43 -14.62
C ARG A 123 -33.63 9.16 -14.45
N ILE A 124 -33.42 8.18 -15.33
CA ILE A 124 -34.12 6.90 -15.33
C ILE A 124 -33.41 5.90 -14.41
N HIS A 125 -32.10 5.70 -14.62
CA HIS A 125 -31.32 4.65 -13.97
C HIS A 125 -30.64 5.09 -12.67
N GLY A 126 -30.57 6.39 -12.40
CA GLY A 126 -29.97 6.95 -11.19
C GLY A 126 -30.84 6.85 -9.95
N GLN A 127 -32.06 6.31 -10.03
CA GLN A 127 -32.88 5.99 -8.85
C GLN A 127 -32.51 4.60 -8.35
N VAL A 128 -31.62 4.55 -7.35
CA VAL A 128 -31.06 3.30 -6.82
C VAL A 128 -31.79 2.93 -5.54
N PRO A 129 -32.56 1.82 -5.50
CA PRO A 129 -33.14 1.31 -4.27
C PRO A 129 -32.03 0.79 -3.34
N THR A 130 -32.05 1.22 -2.08
CA THR A 130 -31.15 0.72 -1.03
C THR A 130 -31.97 0.32 0.21
N PRO A 131 -31.41 -0.47 1.15
CA PRO A 131 -32.09 -0.84 2.38
C PRO A 131 -32.57 0.35 3.23
N ILE A 132 -31.94 1.53 3.09
CA ILE A 132 -32.28 2.75 3.83
C ILE A 132 -33.15 3.73 3.02
N GLY A 133 -33.54 3.38 1.79
CA GLY A 133 -34.37 4.21 0.91
C GLY A 133 -33.84 4.33 -0.52
N ILE A 134 -34.52 5.11 -1.36
CA ILE A 134 -34.09 5.34 -2.74
C ILE A 134 -33.10 6.50 -2.77
N ILE A 135 -31.88 6.24 -3.23
CA ILE A 135 -30.87 7.27 -3.46
C ILE A 135 -30.98 7.72 -4.92
N THR A 136 -31.10 9.03 -5.13
CA THR A 136 -31.18 9.61 -6.48
C THR A 136 -29.83 10.20 -6.86
N LEU A 137 -29.19 9.57 -7.84
CA LEU A 137 -27.97 10.06 -8.47
C LEU A 137 -28.29 11.15 -9.49
N LYS A 138 -27.49 12.20 -9.50
CA LYS A 138 -27.59 13.30 -10.47
C LYS A 138 -26.22 13.60 -11.03
N MET A 139 -26.18 14.08 -12.27
CA MET A 139 -24.94 14.32 -12.98
C MET A 139 -24.85 15.77 -13.43
N LYS A 140 -23.64 16.32 -13.41
CA LYS A 140 -23.29 17.58 -14.06
C LYS A 140 -22.18 17.32 -15.06
N ILE A 141 -22.23 18.01 -16.20
CA ILE A 141 -21.32 17.74 -17.33
C ILE A 141 -20.60 19.02 -17.74
N GLY A 142 -19.27 18.97 -17.80
CA GLY A 142 -18.43 19.95 -18.48
C GLY A 142 -17.92 19.39 -19.82
N LEU A 143 -17.99 20.18 -20.89
CA LEU A 143 -17.62 19.74 -22.24
C LEU A 143 -16.86 20.85 -22.98
N THR A 144 -15.66 20.53 -23.45
CA THR A 144 -14.79 21.46 -24.19
C THR A 144 -14.18 20.81 -25.43
N TYR A 145 -13.97 21.61 -26.47
CA TYR A 145 -13.28 21.23 -27.69
C TYR A 145 -11.86 21.79 -27.69
N GLY A 146 -10.90 20.98 -28.13
CA GLY A 146 -9.53 21.43 -28.31
C GLY A 146 -8.56 20.30 -28.59
N SER A 147 -7.28 20.64 -28.50
CA SER A 147 -6.18 19.68 -28.56
C SER A 147 -5.80 19.22 -27.14
N ILE A 148 -5.35 17.98 -27.02
CA ILE A 148 -4.79 17.40 -25.80
C ILE A 148 -3.44 16.77 -26.12
N LYS A 149 -2.59 16.62 -25.10
CA LYS A 149 -1.49 15.67 -25.14
C LYS A 149 -1.95 14.33 -24.59
N ARG A 150 -1.47 13.24 -25.16
CA ARG A 150 -1.77 11.89 -24.70
C ARG A 150 -0.51 11.07 -24.52
N PHE A 151 -0.34 10.52 -23.33
CA PHE A 151 0.85 9.79 -22.92
C PHE A 151 0.49 8.35 -22.55
N ASN A 152 1.34 7.40 -22.92
CA ASN A 152 1.30 6.04 -22.39
C ASN A 152 2.49 5.88 -21.46
N LEU A 153 2.25 5.96 -20.15
CA LEU A 153 3.29 6.06 -19.14
C LEU A 153 3.50 4.73 -18.41
N GLY A 154 4.69 4.54 -17.87
CA GLY A 154 5.01 3.46 -16.93
C GLY A 154 5.93 2.40 -17.48
N LEU A 155 6.24 1.44 -16.63
CA LEU A 155 7.09 0.30 -16.94
C LEU A 155 6.21 -0.95 -17.12
N PRO A 156 6.44 -1.78 -18.17
CA PRO A 156 5.54 -2.89 -18.50
C PRO A 156 5.27 -3.84 -17.32
N GLN A 157 6.26 -4.06 -16.45
CA GLN A 157 6.17 -4.93 -15.28
C GLN A 157 5.32 -4.36 -14.13
N TYR A 158 5.12 -3.04 -14.09
CA TYR A 158 4.33 -2.35 -13.05
C TYR A 158 3.00 -1.83 -13.58
N GLY A 159 2.84 -1.84 -14.90
CA GLY A 159 1.64 -1.46 -15.60
C GLY A 159 1.77 -0.11 -16.30
N TYR A 160 0.95 0.07 -17.33
CA TYR A 160 0.83 1.29 -18.09
C TYR A 160 -0.39 2.11 -17.67
N GLU A 161 -0.24 3.43 -17.72
CA GLU A 161 -1.31 4.40 -17.51
C GLU A 161 -1.48 5.27 -18.75
N ASP A 162 -2.70 5.33 -19.31
CA ASP A 162 -3.06 6.23 -20.40
C ASP A 162 -3.48 7.58 -19.81
N VAL A 163 -2.69 8.62 -20.06
CA VAL A 163 -2.86 9.95 -19.45
C VAL A 163 -3.15 10.97 -20.53
N LEU A 164 -4.19 11.77 -20.31
CA LEU A 164 -4.45 12.97 -21.12
C LEU A 164 -3.94 14.19 -20.35
N GLY A 165 -3.48 15.23 -21.04
CA GLY A 165 -3.04 16.49 -20.45
C GLY A 165 -3.24 17.69 -21.37
N GLY A 166 -3.09 18.89 -20.82
CA GLY A 166 -3.16 20.17 -21.53
C GLY A 166 -4.44 20.98 -21.25
N ALA A 167 -4.41 22.26 -21.62
CA ALA A 167 -5.41 23.27 -21.24
C ALA A 167 -6.87 22.94 -21.61
N THR A 168 -7.09 22.03 -22.57
CA THR A 168 -8.46 21.59 -22.92
C THR A 168 -9.12 20.82 -21.78
N LEU A 169 -8.37 20.01 -21.03
CA LEU A 169 -8.88 19.30 -19.84
C LEU A 169 -9.09 20.25 -18.67
N ASP A 170 -8.25 21.27 -18.53
CA ASP A 170 -8.39 22.28 -17.49
C ASP A 170 -9.69 23.07 -17.67
N ARG A 171 -9.94 23.57 -18.89
CA ARG A 171 -11.22 24.22 -19.23
C ARG A 171 -12.43 23.28 -19.06
N MET A 172 -12.25 21.98 -19.30
CA MET A 172 -13.31 20.98 -19.10
C MET A 172 -13.66 20.83 -17.62
N ALA A 173 -12.65 20.72 -16.76
CA ALA A 173 -12.82 20.65 -15.31
C ALA A 173 -13.42 21.95 -14.76
N GLU A 174 -12.99 23.11 -15.27
CA GLU A 174 -13.54 24.41 -14.88
C GLU A 174 -15.01 24.55 -15.31
N ALA A 175 -15.37 24.11 -16.51
CA ALA A 175 -16.77 24.10 -16.98
C ALA A 175 -17.66 23.24 -16.07
N GLU A 176 -17.15 22.09 -15.60
CA GLU A 176 -17.85 21.21 -14.66
C GLU A 176 -17.98 21.85 -13.27
N HIS A 177 -16.97 22.58 -12.80
CA HIS A 177 -17.01 23.25 -11.51
C HIS A 177 -18.14 24.29 -11.41
N HIS A 178 -18.42 24.99 -12.52
CA HIS A 178 -19.50 25.96 -12.62
C HIS A 178 -20.88 25.32 -12.85
N ALA A 179 -20.94 24.00 -13.07
CA ALA A 179 -22.16 23.28 -13.39
C ALA A 179 -22.95 22.87 -12.13
N ASN A 180 -24.27 23.03 -12.20
CA ASN A 180 -25.19 22.47 -11.22
C ASN A 180 -25.66 21.08 -11.71
N SER A 181 -26.22 20.29 -10.79
CA SER A 181 -26.79 18.99 -11.15
C SER A 181 -27.87 19.13 -12.24
N GLY A 182 -27.68 18.41 -13.34
CA GLY A 182 -28.54 18.44 -14.53
C GLY A 182 -28.02 19.33 -15.66
N ASP A 183 -27.01 20.15 -15.41
CA ASP A 183 -26.43 21.04 -16.42
C ASP A 183 -25.50 20.29 -17.37
N ILE A 184 -25.38 20.87 -18.57
CA ILE A 184 -24.31 20.60 -19.53
C ILE A 184 -23.69 21.95 -19.85
N MET A 185 -22.40 22.12 -19.55
CA MET A 185 -21.68 23.39 -19.69
C MET A 185 -20.63 23.34 -20.80
N LEU A 186 -20.56 24.43 -21.55
CA LEU A 186 -19.64 24.63 -22.68
C LEU A 186 -18.80 25.89 -22.46
N ASP A 187 -17.52 25.85 -22.84
CA ASP A 187 -16.73 27.09 -22.98
C ASP A 187 -17.14 27.89 -24.23
N ARG A 188 -16.77 29.17 -24.28
CA ARG A 188 -17.06 30.06 -25.42
C ARG A 188 -16.55 29.51 -26.74
N ALA A 189 -15.35 28.94 -26.75
CA ALA A 189 -14.70 28.42 -27.96
C ALA A 189 -15.46 27.24 -28.56
N THR A 190 -15.97 26.34 -27.72
CA THR A 190 -16.78 25.19 -28.14
C THR A 190 -18.14 25.62 -28.65
N LEU A 191 -18.79 26.57 -27.97
CA LEU A 191 -20.07 27.12 -28.39
C LEU A 191 -19.98 27.83 -29.74
N ALA A 192 -18.90 28.58 -29.99
CA ALA A 192 -18.68 29.31 -31.24
C ALA A 192 -18.65 28.39 -32.48
N ALA A 193 -18.32 27.11 -32.31
CA ALA A 193 -18.38 26.11 -33.37
C ALA A 193 -19.79 25.52 -33.60
N LEU A 194 -20.80 25.91 -32.80
CA LEU A 194 -22.17 25.40 -32.80
C LEU A 194 -23.28 26.50 -32.82
N PRO A 195 -23.17 27.58 -33.62
CA PRO A 195 -24.04 28.75 -33.49
C PRO A 195 -25.56 28.48 -33.70
N GLU A 196 -25.92 27.41 -34.42
CA GLU A 196 -27.32 27.06 -34.72
C GLU A 196 -27.75 25.69 -34.15
N ALA A 197 -26.90 25.03 -33.36
CA ALA A 197 -27.19 23.66 -32.91
C ALA A 197 -27.92 23.62 -31.56
N ILE A 198 -27.78 24.68 -30.75
CA ILE A 198 -28.35 24.76 -29.39
C ILE A 198 -28.87 26.16 -29.06
N THR A 199 -29.70 26.21 -28.02
CA THR A 199 -29.98 27.47 -27.29
C THR A 199 -29.11 27.53 -26.03
N VAL A 200 -28.67 28.72 -25.66
CA VAL A 200 -28.04 28.96 -24.35
C VAL A 200 -29.14 29.28 -23.35
N ALA A 201 -29.19 28.55 -22.23
CA ALA A 201 -30.13 28.82 -21.15
C ALA A 201 -29.67 30.02 -20.31
N GLU A 202 -28.41 30.01 -19.90
CA GLU A 202 -27.77 31.10 -19.17
C GLU A 202 -26.24 31.04 -19.32
N TRP A 203 -25.58 32.12 -18.90
CA TRP A 203 -24.13 32.19 -18.77
C TRP A 203 -23.74 32.25 -17.30
N ARG A 204 -22.69 31.51 -16.94
CA ARG A 204 -22.02 31.58 -15.64
C ARG A 204 -20.53 31.80 -15.91
N ASP A 205 -20.06 33.00 -15.58
CA ASP A 205 -18.73 33.47 -15.95
C ASP A 205 -18.46 33.31 -17.46
N ASP A 206 -17.46 32.52 -17.85
CA ASP A 206 -17.11 32.26 -19.25
C ASP A 206 -17.72 31.00 -19.85
N PHE A 207 -18.67 30.39 -19.15
CA PHE A 207 -19.28 29.13 -19.55
C PHE A 207 -20.79 29.28 -19.79
N ALA A 208 -21.27 28.60 -20.83
CA ALA A 208 -22.66 28.60 -21.24
C ALA A 208 -23.36 27.31 -20.80
N VAL A 209 -24.50 27.44 -20.13
CA VAL A 209 -25.39 26.32 -19.84
C VAL A 209 -26.22 26.02 -21.09
N VAL A 210 -26.16 24.77 -21.55
CA VAL A 210 -26.93 24.31 -22.71
C VAL A 210 -28.41 24.24 -22.35
N GLY A 211 -29.25 24.97 -23.08
CA GLY A 211 -30.71 24.92 -22.97
C GLY A 211 -31.32 23.76 -23.76
N ARG A 212 -31.69 24.00 -25.01
CA ARG A 212 -32.27 22.97 -25.91
C ARG A 212 -31.27 22.58 -26.98
N LEU A 213 -31.15 21.27 -27.22
CA LEU A 213 -30.44 20.72 -28.37
C LEU A 213 -31.38 20.71 -29.59
N LEU A 214 -31.19 21.66 -30.51
CA LEU A 214 -32.07 21.87 -31.67
C LEU A 214 -31.79 20.89 -32.81
N ARG A 215 -30.52 20.53 -32.98
CA ARG A 215 -30.06 19.63 -34.06
C ARG A 215 -29.22 18.50 -33.46
N PRO A 216 -29.83 17.41 -32.96
CA PRO A 216 -29.07 16.27 -32.44
C PRO A 216 -28.29 15.54 -33.55
N ALA A 217 -27.14 14.97 -33.21
CA ALA A 217 -26.38 14.11 -34.11
C ALA A 217 -27.06 12.74 -34.28
N ARG A 218 -26.83 12.08 -35.42
CA ARG A 218 -27.17 10.66 -35.57
C ARG A 218 -26.14 9.81 -34.80
N PRO A 219 -26.56 8.69 -34.17
CA PRO A 219 -25.63 7.72 -33.59
C PRO A 219 -24.57 7.28 -34.60
N LYS A 220 -23.34 7.16 -34.14
CA LYS A 220 -22.20 6.67 -34.92
C LYS A 220 -21.32 5.87 -33.97
N PRO A 221 -21.65 4.60 -33.69
CA PRO A 221 -20.90 3.80 -32.73
C PRO A 221 -19.46 3.51 -33.20
N TRP A 222 -18.67 2.95 -32.28
CA TRP A 222 -17.43 2.27 -32.63
C TRP A 222 -17.72 1.09 -33.56
N PRO A 223 -16.84 0.79 -34.54
CA PRO A 223 -16.93 -0.47 -35.26
C PRO A 223 -16.78 -1.64 -34.29
N PRO A 224 -17.30 -2.84 -34.56
CA PRO A 224 -17.03 -4.01 -33.72
C PRO A 224 -15.52 -4.32 -33.64
N LEU A 225 -15.01 -4.73 -32.48
CA LEU A 225 -13.62 -5.20 -32.37
C LEU A 225 -13.46 -6.47 -33.20
N GLN A 226 -12.45 -6.49 -34.05
CA GLN A 226 -12.10 -7.65 -34.85
C GLN A 226 -10.83 -8.28 -34.28
N TRP A 227 -10.99 -9.49 -33.73
CA TRP A 227 -9.88 -10.27 -33.16
C TRP A 227 -9.38 -11.25 -34.23
N HIS A 228 -8.10 -11.18 -34.59
CA HIS A 228 -7.51 -12.13 -35.52
C HIS A 228 -6.93 -13.33 -34.77
N PRO A 229 -7.43 -14.57 -34.99
CA PRO A 229 -6.99 -15.75 -34.23
C PRO A 229 -5.48 -16.02 -34.30
N ARG A 230 -4.84 -15.68 -35.43
CA ARG A 230 -3.39 -15.86 -35.63
C ARG A 230 -2.52 -14.88 -34.82
N ALA A 231 -3.10 -13.79 -34.30
CA ALA A 231 -2.39 -12.75 -33.55
C ALA A 231 -2.76 -12.73 -32.06
N GLU A 232 -3.60 -13.65 -31.60
CA GLU A 232 -4.20 -13.64 -30.26
C GLU A 232 -3.17 -13.53 -29.14
N LYS A 233 -2.11 -14.35 -29.18
CA LYS A 233 -1.03 -14.32 -28.17
C LYS A 233 -0.31 -12.97 -28.11
N ALA A 234 0.10 -12.44 -29.27
CA ALA A 234 0.78 -11.16 -29.36
C ALA A 234 -0.11 -9.98 -28.93
N LEU A 235 -1.42 -10.07 -29.17
CA LEU A 235 -2.38 -9.08 -28.71
C LEU A 235 -2.56 -9.12 -27.19
N VAL A 236 -2.68 -10.32 -26.60
CA VAL A 236 -2.72 -10.49 -25.14
C VAL A 236 -1.47 -9.87 -24.50
N GLU A 237 -0.28 -10.17 -25.01
CA GLU A 237 0.99 -9.61 -24.51
C GLU A 237 1.04 -8.08 -24.55
N ARG A 238 0.38 -7.43 -25.52
CA ARG A 238 0.28 -5.97 -25.61
C ARG A 238 -0.77 -5.35 -24.68
N LEU A 239 -1.81 -6.10 -24.32
CA LEU A 239 -2.88 -5.61 -23.44
C LEU A 239 -2.57 -5.82 -21.96
N ILE A 240 -1.80 -6.87 -21.61
CA ILE A 240 -1.42 -7.20 -20.22
C ILE A 240 -0.92 -5.98 -19.44
N PRO A 241 0.01 -5.15 -19.97
CA PRO A 241 0.54 -4.03 -19.20
C PRO A 241 -0.52 -3.00 -18.76
N TYR A 242 -1.66 -2.89 -19.44
CA TYR A 242 -2.70 -1.93 -19.06
C TYR A 242 -3.63 -2.45 -17.96
N VAL A 243 -3.47 -3.70 -17.54
CA VAL A 243 -4.30 -4.35 -16.54
C VAL A 243 -3.43 -4.68 -15.33
N PRO A 244 -3.85 -4.35 -14.09
CA PRO A 244 -3.06 -4.69 -12.92
C PRO A 244 -2.75 -6.21 -12.89
N PRO A 245 -1.52 -6.64 -12.57
CA PRO A 245 -1.09 -8.03 -12.72
C PRO A 245 -2.03 -9.05 -12.06
N GLN A 246 -2.58 -8.72 -10.90
CA GLN A 246 -3.49 -9.58 -10.14
C GLN A 246 -4.87 -9.72 -10.80
N ILE A 247 -5.30 -8.66 -11.48
CA ILE A 247 -6.52 -8.69 -12.27
C ILE A 247 -6.32 -9.60 -13.47
N TYR A 248 -5.18 -9.47 -14.15
CA TYR A 248 -4.78 -10.38 -15.23
C TYR A 248 -4.71 -11.83 -14.76
N GLU A 249 -4.03 -12.15 -13.63
CA GLU A 249 -3.92 -13.51 -13.09
C GLU A 249 -5.30 -14.16 -12.89
N THR A 250 -6.24 -13.41 -12.32
CA THR A 250 -7.60 -13.88 -12.06
C THR A 250 -8.38 -14.13 -13.35
N LEU A 251 -8.31 -13.19 -14.30
CA LEU A 251 -8.94 -13.31 -15.62
C LEU A 251 -8.33 -14.47 -16.42
N ALA A 252 -7.01 -14.61 -16.37
CA ALA A 252 -6.27 -15.70 -16.99
C ALA A 252 -6.67 -17.06 -16.39
N ALA A 253 -7.01 -17.11 -15.09
CA ALA A 253 -7.56 -18.30 -14.44
C ALA A 253 -9.05 -18.55 -14.74
N GLY A 254 -9.71 -17.72 -15.55
CA GLY A 254 -11.13 -17.84 -15.90
C GLY A 254 -12.09 -17.47 -14.75
N ARG A 255 -11.59 -16.76 -13.72
CA ARG A 255 -12.38 -16.34 -12.57
C ARG A 255 -12.87 -14.91 -12.76
N ALA A 256 -14.06 -14.60 -12.23
CA ALA A 256 -14.56 -13.24 -12.19
C ALA A 256 -13.84 -12.43 -11.11
N GLN A 257 -13.62 -11.15 -11.37
CA GLN A 257 -13.24 -10.20 -10.32
C GLN A 257 -14.44 -9.93 -9.42
N VAL A 258 -14.26 -10.13 -8.12
CA VAL A 258 -15.28 -9.88 -7.10
C VAL A 258 -14.91 -8.60 -6.38
N ALA A 259 -15.92 -7.82 -6.03
CA ALA A 259 -15.72 -6.65 -5.20
C ALA A 259 -15.65 -7.04 -3.72
N GLU A 260 -14.77 -6.40 -2.98
CA GLU A 260 -14.51 -6.70 -1.57
C GLU A 260 -14.40 -5.40 -0.77
N LEU A 261 -14.74 -5.43 0.53
CA LEU A 261 -14.40 -4.36 1.47
C LEU A 261 -13.07 -4.67 2.16
N LYS A 262 -12.00 -4.01 1.69
CA LYS A 262 -10.63 -4.28 2.14
C LYS A 262 -10.06 -3.09 2.92
N PRO A 263 -9.27 -3.34 3.98
CA PRO A 263 -8.42 -2.31 4.54
C PRO A 263 -7.35 -1.93 3.50
N VAL A 264 -7.19 -0.62 3.28
CA VAL A 264 -6.18 -0.07 2.39
C VAL A 264 -5.54 1.16 3.04
N VAL A 265 -4.31 1.44 2.63
CA VAL A 265 -3.69 2.75 2.84
C VAL A 265 -3.64 3.49 1.51
N SER A 266 -4.21 4.70 1.49
CA SER A 266 -4.32 5.54 0.29
C SER A 266 -3.44 6.76 0.42
N LEU A 267 -2.55 6.95 -0.55
CA LEU A 267 -1.69 8.12 -0.67
C LEU A 267 -2.13 8.91 -1.90
N PHE A 268 -2.53 10.15 -1.69
CA PHE A 268 -2.70 11.11 -2.77
C PHE A 268 -1.49 12.03 -2.78
N VAL A 269 -0.80 12.10 -3.92
CA VAL A 269 0.36 12.97 -4.12
C VAL A 269 0.03 13.96 -5.23
N GLN A 270 0.00 15.24 -4.89
CA GLN A 270 -0.11 16.34 -5.84
C GLN A 270 1.28 16.90 -6.10
N PHE A 271 1.58 17.21 -7.36
CA PHE A 271 2.86 17.75 -7.78
C PHE A 271 2.67 18.83 -8.85
N HIS A 272 3.56 19.83 -8.84
CA HIS A 272 3.58 20.95 -9.78
C HIS A 272 4.95 21.10 -10.46
N GLY A 273 5.01 21.94 -11.49
CA GLY A 273 6.25 22.26 -12.23
C GLY A 273 6.27 21.78 -13.68
N LEU A 274 5.21 21.10 -14.12
CA LEU A 274 5.06 20.61 -15.50
C LEU A 274 4.11 21.50 -16.30
N ASP A 275 4.55 21.90 -17.50
CA ASP A 275 3.72 22.60 -18.49
C ASP A 275 3.35 21.61 -19.61
N TYR A 276 2.07 21.27 -19.71
CA TYR A 276 1.60 20.28 -20.67
C TYR A 276 1.48 20.80 -22.11
N ASP A 277 1.41 22.12 -22.29
CA ASP A 277 1.11 22.74 -23.57
C ASP A 277 2.37 23.31 -24.24
N ALA A 278 3.27 23.93 -23.46
CA ALA A 278 4.45 24.61 -23.99
C ALA A 278 5.74 23.77 -23.92
N ASP A 279 5.83 22.76 -23.05
CA ASP A 279 7.05 21.98 -22.86
C ASP A 279 7.16 20.82 -23.88
N PRO A 280 8.14 20.84 -24.81
CA PRO A 280 8.34 19.74 -25.74
C PRO A 280 8.83 18.45 -25.05
N GLU A 281 9.48 18.57 -23.88
CA GLU A 281 10.04 17.44 -23.12
C GLU A 281 9.06 16.92 -22.04
N ILE A 282 7.79 17.34 -22.09
CA ILE A 282 6.78 16.91 -21.12
C ILE A 282 6.62 15.39 -21.07
N GLY A 283 6.67 14.71 -22.22
CA GLY A 283 6.52 13.26 -22.31
C GLY A 283 7.62 12.51 -21.54
N PRO A 284 8.90 12.73 -21.88
CA PRO A 284 10.02 12.19 -21.12
C PRO A 284 10.00 12.56 -19.63
N LYS A 285 9.74 13.82 -19.26
CA LYS A 285 9.69 14.26 -17.85
C LYS A 285 8.61 13.51 -17.06
N LEU A 286 7.41 13.40 -17.63
CA LEU A 286 6.29 12.72 -17.00
C LEU A 286 6.54 11.21 -16.90
N GLN A 287 7.18 10.60 -17.91
CA GLN A 287 7.62 9.20 -17.85
C GLN A 287 8.64 8.98 -16.73
N THR A 288 9.64 9.86 -16.59
CA THR A 288 10.63 9.79 -15.51
C THR A 288 9.92 9.85 -14.16
N TYR A 289 9.10 10.88 -13.92
CA TYR A 289 8.34 11.03 -12.67
C TYR A 289 7.51 9.78 -12.35
N PHE A 290 6.69 9.33 -13.32
CA PHE A 290 5.78 8.21 -13.11
C PHE A 290 6.53 6.89 -12.87
N SER A 291 7.61 6.63 -13.59
CA SER A 291 8.42 5.43 -13.38
C SER A 291 9.16 5.42 -12.04
N THR A 292 9.67 6.56 -11.57
CA THR A 292 10.23 6.72 -10.21
C THR A 292 9.16 6.45 -9.15
N ALA A 293 7.96 7.02 -9.32
CA ALA A 293 6.86 6.78 -8.40
C ALA A 293 6.40 5.31 -8.38
N GLN A 294 6.38 4.64 -9.53
CA GLN A 294 6.09 3.19 -9.61
C GLN A 294 7.13 2.37 -8.85
N GLN A 295 8.41 2.67 -9.02
CA GLN A 295 9.50 1.97 -8.33
C GLN A 295 9.44 2.17 -6.82
N ALA A 296 9.22 3.40 -6.35
CA ALA A 296 9.04 3.72 -4.93
C ALA A 296 7.82 2.98 -4.35
N ALA A 297 6.67 3.01 -5.02
CA ALA A 297 5.48 2.31 -4.56
C ALA A 297 5.70 0.78 -4.45
N VAL A 298 6.25 0.16 -5.50
CA VAL A 298 6.47 -1.29 -5.57
C VAL A 298 7.52 -1.74 -4.55
N ARG A 299 8.54 -0.92 -4.27
CA ARG A 299 9.55 -1.17 -3.23
C ARG A 299 8.91 -1.58 -1.91
N TYR A 300 7.79 -0.95 -1.55
CA TYR A 300 7.09 -1.18 -0.29
C TYR A 300 5.84 -2.07 -0.43
N GLY A 301 5.60 -2.65 -1.61
CA GLY A 301 4.42 -3.48 -1.89
C GLY A 301 3.15 -2.70 -2.22
N GLY A 302 3.25 -1.38 -2.39
CA GLY A 302 2.19 -0.53 -2.91
C GLY A 302 2.15 -0.55 -4.45
N ARG A 303 1.13 0.08 -5.02
CA ARG A 303 1.05 0.33 -6.46
C ARG A 303 0.58 1.75 -6.75
N VAL A 304 1.11 2.35 -7.80
CA VAL A 304 0.48 3.54 -8.39
C VAL A 304 -0.83 3.08 -9.02
N ASN A 305 -1.94 3.55 -8.48
CA ASN A 305 -3.27 3.22 -8.97
C ASN A 305 -3.57 4.00 -10.25
N ARG A 306 -3.42 5.33 -10.22
CA ARG A 306 -3.71 6.23 -11.37
C ARG A 306 -2.96 7.55 -11.30
N LEU A 307 -2.87 8.21 -12.45
CA LEU A 307 -2.42 9.60 -12.59
C LEU A 307 -3.51 10.46 -13.25
N ILE A 308 -3.85 11.59 -12.63
CA ILE A 308 -4.81 12.58 -13.14
C ILE A 308 -4.06 13.91 -13.32
N THR A 309 -4.29 14.61 -14.42
CA THR A 309 -3.71 15.93 -14.70
C THR A 309 -4.78 17.00 -14.51
N GLY A 310 -4.36 18.23 -14.20
CA GLY A 310 -5.25 19.37 -14.09
C GLY A 310 -4.53 20.69 -13.81
N ASP A 311 -5.30 21.77 -13.81
CA ASP A 311 -4.90 23.15 -13.58
C ASP A 311 -4.24 23.37 -12.21
N LYS A 312 -4.73 22.65 -11.19
CA LYS A 312 -4.21 22.64 -9.83
C LYS A 312 -3.07 21.63 -9.66
N GLY A 313 -2.33 21.34 -10.72
CA GLY A 313 -1.24 20.38 -10.70
C GLY A 313 -1.70 18.96 -10.98
N SER A 314 -0.71 18.10 -11.12
CA SER A 314 -0.92 16.69 -11.43
C SER A 314 -0.98 15.88 -10.16
N LEU A 315 -1.72 14.78 -10.20
CA LEU A 315 -2.07 13.98 -9.05
C LEU A 315 -1.80 12.52 -9.35
N ILE A 316 -1.04 11.85 -8.49
CA ILE A 316 -0.98 10.38 -8.46
C ILE A 316 -1.70 9.87 -7.23
N HIS A 317 -2.40 8.75 -7.39
CA HIS A 317 -2.98 7.99 -6.30
C HIS A 317 -2.19 6.69 -6.16
N VAL A 318 -1.53 6.48 -5.02
CA VAL A 318 -0.84 5.24 -4.66
C VAL A 318 -1.66 4.50 -3.62
N ILE A 319 -1.75 3.18 -3.75
CA ILE A 319 -2.55 2.35 -2.85
C ILE A 319 -1.79 1.12 -2.36
N PHE A 320 -1.99 0.81 -1.09
CA PHE A 320 -1.54 -0.41 -0.42
C PHE A 320 -2.76 -1.24 -0.01
N GLY A 321 -2.65 -2.57 -0.04
CA GLY A 321 -3.74 -3.45 0.41
C GLY A 321 -4.76 -3.86 -0.66
N ALA A 322 -4.72 -3.25 -1.85
CA ALA A 322 -5.61 -3.60 -2.96
C ALA A 322 -4.89 -3.56 -4.33
N PRO A 323 -5.01 -4.62 -5.18
CA PRO A 323 -5.84 -5.81 -5.00
C PRO A 323 -5.28 -6.85 -4.02
N ARG A 324 -3.96 -6.83 -3.77
CA ARG A 324 -3.29 -7.71 -2.80
C ARG A 324 -3.14 -7.03 -1.45
N SER A 325 -3.47 -7.76 -0.39
CA SER A 325 -3.21 -7.36 0.98
C SER A 325 -1.70 -7.30 1.22
N VAL A 326 -1.28 -6.33 2.02
CA VAL A 326 0.12 -6.13 2.42
C VAL A 326 0.19 -6.20 3.94
N GLU A 327 1.25 -6.79 4.51
CA GLU A 327 1.48 -6.74 5.97
C GLU A 327 2.09 -5.38 6.33
N GLU A 328 1.75 -4.81 7.50
CA GLU A 328 2.27 -3.51 7.96
C GLU A 328 2.08 -2.36 6.95
N GLN A 329 0.87 -2.26 6.39
CA GLN A 329 0.57 -1.36 5.27
C GLN A 329 0.85 0.10 5.59
N GLU A 330 0.51 0.55 6.80
CA GLU A 330 0.69 1.91 7.28
C GLU A 330 2.17 2.30 7.33
N THR A 331 2.99 1.49 8.02
CA THR A 331 4.45 1.68 8.12
C THR A 331 5.10 1.74 6.73
N ARG A 332 4.71 0.83 5.84
CA ARG A 332 5.21 0.76 4.46
C ARG A 332 4.77 1.95 3.62
N ALA A 333 3.51 2.38 3.77
CA ALA A 333 2.98 3.54 3.09
C ALA A 333 3.70 4.84 3.51
N ILE A 334 4.03 5.02 4.78
CA ILE A 334 4.77 6.23 5.21
C ILE A 334 6.20 6.23 4.68
N ARG A 335 6.89 5.09 4.69
CA ARG A 335 8.22 5.00 4.06
C ARG A 335 8.15 5.30 2.56
N CYS A 336 7.14 4.77 1.87
CA CYS A 336 6.87 5.10 0.47
C CYS A 336 6.60 6.60 0.28
N ALA A 337 5.78 7.22 1.12
CA ALA A 337 5.48 8.66 1.03
C ALA A 337 6.74 9.51 1.19
N LEU A 338 7.62 9.17 2.14
CA LEU A 338 8.89 9.85 2.36
C LEU A 338 9.85 9.67 1.17
N ASP A 339 9.96 8.45 0.62
CA ASP A 339 10.78 8.18 -0.56
C ASP A 339 10.22 8.89 -1.82
N LEU A 340 8.90 8.94 -1.99
CA LEU A 340 8.26 9.72 -3.06
C LEU A 340 8.57 11.21 -2.91
N GLN A 341 8.50 11.74 -1.68
CA GLN A 341 8.84 13.14 -1.42
C GLN A 341 10.31 13.44 -1.75
N ALA A 342 11.23 12.54 -1.40
CA ALA A 342 12.66 12.69 -1.65
C ALA A 342 13.04 12.46 -3.12
N GLU A 343 12.67 11.32 -3.70
CA GLU A 343 13.08 10.90 -5.04
C GLU A 343 12.34 11.65 -6.15
N CYS A 344 11.01 11.77 -6.04
CA CYS A 344 10.22 12.49 -7.04
C CYS A 344 10.29 14.01 -6.83
N GLY A 345 10.37 14.46 -5.57
CA GLY A 345 10.44 15.89 -5.25
C GLY A 345 11.81 16.48 -5.54
N GLY A 346 12.87 15.66 -5.51
CA GLY A 346 14.22 16.05 -5.91
C GLY A 346 14.43 16.15 -7.44
N LEU A 347 13.42 15.82 -8.26
CA LEU A 347 13.53 15.97 -9.71
C LEU A 347 13.56 17.45 -10.10
N PRO A 348 14.47 17.88 -10.99
CA PRO A 348 14.73 19.31 -11.25
C PRO A 348 13.58 20.07 -11.90
N PHE A 349 12.55 19.37 -12.39
CA PHE A 349 11.36 19.93 -13.01
C PHE A 349 10.12 19.84 -12.13
N ILE A 350 10.25 19.36 -10.89
CA ILE A 350 9.17 19.33 -9.89
C ILE A 350 9.40 20.49 -8.92
N ALA A 351 8.41 21.39 -8.83
CA ALA A 351 8.51 22.60 -8.02
C ALA A 351 8.14 22.36 -6.55
N MET A 352 7.18 21.46 -6.31
CA MET A 352 6.68 21.10 -4.99
C MET A 352 5.88 19.80 -5.08
N GLN A 353 5.75 19.10 -3.96
CA GLN A 353 4.80 18.00 -3.78
C GLN A 353 3.98 18.14 -2.50
N ARG A 354 2.76 17.63 -2.49
CA ARG A 354 1.89 17.57 -1.31
C ARG A 354 1.35 16.17 -1.20
N ILE A 355 1.42 15.56 -0.02
CA ILE A 355 0.98 14.18 0.17
C ILE A 355 -0.06 14.11 1.29
N GLY A 356 -1.17 13.43 1.03
CA GLY A 356 -2.15 13.04 2.03
C GLY A 356 -2.15 11.51 2.19
N VAL A 357 -2.20 11.01 3.42
CA VAL A 357 -2.20 9.58 3.73
C VAL A 357 -3.31 9.23 4.72
N THR A 358 -4.08 8.20 4.39
CA THR A 358 -5.16 7.67 5.24
C THR A 358 -5.16 6.15 5.22
N SER A 359 -5.63 5.52 6.30
CA SER A 359 -5.89 4.09 6.37
C SER A 359 -7.37 3.87 6.66
N GLY A 360 -8.02 2.99 5.89
CA GLY A 360 -9.40 2.66 6.14
C GLY A 360 -9.93 1.57 5.23
N ARG A 361 -11.12 1.06 5.56
CA ARG A 361 -11.80 0.07 4.73
C ARG A 361 -12.47 0.76 3.54
N VAL A 362 -12.23 0.22 2.36
CA VAL A 362 -12.76 0.75 1.10
C VAL A 362 -13.37 -0.38 0.29
N PHE A 363 -14.34 -0.02 -0.53
CA PHE A 363 -14.74 -0.85 -1.65
C PHE A 363 -13.56 -0.99 -2.61
N ALA A 364 -13.20 -2.20 -2.99
CA ALA A 364 -12.18 -2.51 -3.96
C ALA A 364 -12.74 -3.53 -4.97
N GLY A 365 -12.88 -3.13 -6.23
CA GLY A 365 -13.53 -3.98 -7.21
C GLY A 365 -13.67 -3.36 -8.60
N PRO A 366 -14.19 -4.13 -9.56
CA PRO A 366 -14.47 -3.63 -10.90
C PRO A 366 -15.71 -2.72 -10.91
N ILE A 367 -15.61 -1.57 -11.57
CA ILE A 367 -16.73 -0.64 -11.81
C ILE A 367 -16.83 -0.32 -13.29
N GLY A 368 -18.05 -0.30 -13.82
CA GLY A 368 -18.35 0.07 -15.21
C GLY A 368 -19.40 -0.83 -15.85
N SER A 369 -19.22 -1.14 -17.13
CA SER A 369 -20.03 -2.05 -17.92
C SER A 369 -19.26 -3.33 -18.27
N PRO A 370 -19.94 -4.36 -18.82
CA PRO A 370 -19.27 -5.56 -19.30
C PRO A 370 -18.13 -5.29 -20.30
N ASP A 371 -18.32 -4.31 -21.18
CA ASP A 371 -17.42 -3.95 -22.28
C ASP A 371 -16.42 -2.83 -21.95
N ARG A 372 -16.65 -2.08 -20.87
CA ARG A 372 -15.72 -1.07 -20.35
C ARG A 372 -15.86 -0.90 -18.84
N ARG A 373 -14.84 -1.34 -18.10
CA ARG A 373 -14.76 -1.29 -16.64
C ARG A 373 -13.36 -0.93 -16.18
N ASP A 374 -13.19 -0.65 -14.91
CA ASP A 374 -11.89 -0.36 -14.32
C ASP A 374 -11.84 -0.94 -12.90
N TYR A 375 -10.65 -1.36 -12.44
CA TYR A 375 -10.48 -1.80 -11.06
C TYR A 375 -10.18 -0.57 -10.21
N THR A 376 -11.05 -0.26 -9.27
CA THR A 376 -10.95 0.97 -8.49
C THR A 376 -11.22 0.73 -7.02
N THR A 377 -10.76 1.69 -6.22
CA THR A 377 -11.05 1.76 -4.80
C THR A 377 -11.90 2.99 -4.49
N MET A 378 -12.92 2.81 -3.64
CA MET A 378 -13.87 3.85 -3.27
C MET A 378 -14.18 3.77 -1.78
N GLY A 379 -14.16 4.91 -1.12
CA GLY A 379 -14.49 4.99 0.29
C GLY A 379 -14.20 6.37 0.85
N ASP A 380 -14.70 6.60 2.06
CA ASP A 380 -14.48 7.86 2.78
C ASP A 380 -12.99 8.12 3.04
N SER A 381 -12.19 7.08 3.33
CA SER A 381 -10.73 7.22 3.51
C SER A 381 -10.03 7.68 2.21
N ILE A 382 -10.38 7.13 1.04
CA ILE A 382 -9.85 7.59 -0.26
C ILE A 382 -10.10 9.09 -0.45
N ASN A 383 -11.33 9.53 -0.19
CA ASN A 383 -11.73 10.93 -0.32
C ASN A 383 -11.02 11.82 0.71
N LEU A 384 -10.84 11.32 1.93
CA LEU A 384 -10.14 12.03 2.98
C LEU A 384 -8.65 12.21 2.64
N SER A 385 -7.99 11.21 2.06
CA SER A 385 -6.60 11.31 1.61
C SER A 385 -6.39 12.44 0.60
N ALA A 386 -7.25 12.53 -0.42
CA ALA A 386 -7.24 13.64 -1.37
C ALA A 386 -7.45 15.00 -0.69
N ARG A 387 -8.29 15.08 0.34
CA ARG A 387 -8.54 16.32 1.09
C ARG A 387 -7.37 16.68 2.02
N LEU A 388 -6.72 15.71 2.65
CA LEU A 388 -5.50 15.94 3.43
C LEU A 388 -4.40 16.51 2.53
N MET A 389 -4.16 15.90 1.38
CA MET A 389 -3.23 16.38 0.36
C MET A 389 -3.51 17.84 -0.03
N GLN A 390 -4.77 18.21 -0.27
CA GLN A 390 -5.16 19.59 -0.59
C GLN A 390 -4.91 20.61 0.53
N ASN A 391 -4.92 20.17 1.79
CA ASN A 391 -4.66 21.01 2.97
C ASN A 391 -3.18 21.00 3.39
N ALA A 392 -2.35 20.17 2.78
CA ALA A 392 -0.92 20.12 3.05
C ALA A 392 -0.22 21.39 2.52
N ALA A 393 0.76 21.88 3.28
CA ALA A 393 1.71 22.86 2.79
C ALA A 393 2.64 22.24 1.74
N ASP A 394 3.37 23.07 0.99
CA ASP A 394 4.36 22.58 0.02
C ASP A 394 5.39 21.70 0.72
N ASP A 395 5.65 20.53 0.11
CA ASP A 395 6.54 19.47 0.57
C ASP A 395 6.16 18.85 1.92
N GLN A 396 4.88 18.91 2.27
CA GLN A 396 4.33 18.33 3.49
C GLN A 396 3.55 17.02 3.23
N ILE A 397 3.74 16.06 4.14
CA ILE A 397 3.00 14.79 4.18
C ILE A 397 2.04 14.83 5.37
N LEU A 398 0.73 14.84 5.11
CA LEU A 398 -0.31 14.85 6.14
C LEU A 398 -0.93 13.47 6.36
N LEU A 399 -1.09 13.12 7.63
CA LEU A 399 -1.65 11.85 8.11
C LEU A 399 -2.90 12.11 8.94
N GLU A 400 -3.88 11.22 8.86
CA GLU A 400 -4.94 11.15 9.85
C GLU A 400 -4.53 10.38 11.11
N LYS A 401 -5.34 10.51 12.17
CA LYS A 401 -5.14 9.81 13.45
C LYS A 401 -5.02 8.29 13.32
N GLY A 402 -5.87 7.65 12.50
CA GLY A 402 -5.84 6.20 12.32
C GLY A 402 -4.50 5.67 11.82
N VAL A 403 -3.82 6.42 10.95
CA VAL A 403 -2.46 6.10 10.50
C VAL A 403 -1.46 6.37 11.63
N ARG A 404 -1.54 7.54 12.29
CA ARG A 404 -0.63 7.93 13.38
C ARG A 404 -0.57 6.90 14.52
N ASP A 405 -1.71 6.35 14.91
CA ASP A 405 -1.84 5.44 16.06
C ASP A 405 -1.18 4.07 15.82
N VAL A 406 -1.03 3.67 14.56
CA VAL A 406 -0.38 2.41 14.16
C VAL A 406 1.15 2.57 14.03
N LEU A 407 1.61 3.77 13.70
CA LEU A 407 3.03 4.05 13.48
C LEU A 407 3.81 4.00 14.80
N GLY A 408 4.91 3.25 14.80
CA GLY A 408 5.78 3.14 15.96
C GLY A 408 6.70 4.36 16.15
N PRO A 409 7.60 4.30 17.16
CA PRO A 409 8.51 5.40 17.52
C PRO A 409 9.57 5.69 16.45
N GLU A 410 9.66 4.89 15.40
CA GLU A 410 10.57 5.06 14.28
C GLU A 410 10.28 6.25 13.37
N PHE A 411 9.06 6.80 13.41
CA PHE A 411 8.69 7.96 12.60
C PHE A 411 8.73 9.23 13.43
N ASP A 412 9.33 10.28 12.87
CA ASP A 412 9.23 11.61 13.44
C ASP A 412 7.96 12.29 12.95
N LEU A 413 6.99 12.43 13.85
CA LEU A 413 5.65 12.89 13.53
C LEU A 413 5.33 14.15 14.35
N ALA A 414 4.85 15.19 13.69
CA ALA A 414 4.41 16.43 14.33
C ALA A 414 2.88 16.46 14.41
N ASP A 415 2.34 16.83 15.57
CA ASP A 415 0.91 17.10 15.75
C ASP A 415 0.60 18.52 15.26
N LEU A 416 -0.32 18.64 14.30
CA LEU A 416 -0.75 19.92 13.72
C LEU A 416 -2.12 20.38 14.24
N GLY A 417 -2.66 19.69 15.25
CA GLY A 417 -3.97 19.95 15.81
C GLY A 417 -5.09 19.41 14.92
N THR A 418 -6.15 20.20 14.75
CA THR A 418 -7.32 19.77 13.97
C THR A 418 -7.60 20.69 12.79
N ILE A 419 -8.02 20.11 11.67
CA ILE A 419 -8.45 20.87 10.49
C ILE A 419 -9.92 20.58 10.17
N ARG A 420 -10.60 21.57 9.60
CA ARG A 420 -11.95 21.39 9.05
C ARG A 420 -11.86 20.86 7.63
N VAL A 421 -12.34 19.65 7.42
CA VAL A 421 -12.37 19.02 6.10
C VAL A 421 -13.80 19.05 5.55
N LYS A 422 -13.96 19.48 4.29
CA LYS A 422 -15.26 19.44 3.60
C LYS A 422 -15.85 18.04 3.68
N GLY A 423 -17.13 17.90 4.04
CA GLY A 423 -17.79 16.59 4.15
C GLY A 423 -17.59 15.87 5.48
N LYS A 424 -16.80 16.40 6.41
CA LYS A 424 -16.73 15.92 7.80
C LYS A 424 -17.51 16.85 8.72
N ALA A 425 -18.35 16.27 9.58
CA ALA A 425 -19.16 17.03 10.54
C ALA A 425 -18.33 17.66 11.65
N GLN A 426 -17.25 17.00 12.07
CA GLN A 426 -16.33 17.47 13.10
C GLN A 426 -14.93 17.73 12.50
N PRO A 427 -14.18 18.70 13.03
CA PRO A 427 -12.76 18.83 12.73
C PRO A 427 -12.01 17.54 13.05
N ILE A 428 -11.04 17.18 12.21
CA ILE A 428 -10.27 15.95 12.37
C ILE A 428 -8.84 16.26 12.83
N PRO A 429 -8.25 15.46 13.72
CA PRO A 429 -6.83 15.56 14.06
C PRO A 429 -5.95 15.22 12.87
N VAL A 430 -4.89 15.99 12.66
CA VAL A 430 -3.94 15.81 11.56
C VAL A 430 -2.51 15.90 12.06
N PHE A 431 -1.66 15.03 11.51
CA PHE A 431 -0.25 14.92 11.86
C PHE A 431 0.59 15.09 10.59
N ALA A 432 1.82 15.59 10.72
CA ALA A 432 2.79 15.59 9.64
C ALA A 432 3.83 14.49 9.82
N ALA A 433 4.14 13.75 8.75
CA ALA A 433 5.30 12.88 8.69
C ALA A 433 6.52 13.67 8.23
N LEU A 434 7.53 13.80 9.10
CA LEU A 434 8.72 14.61 8.83
C LEU A 434 9.87 13.78 8.28
N ALA A 435 10.18 12.68 8.94
CA ALA A 435 11.25 11.77 8.56
C ALA A 435 11.03 10.39 9.18
N VAL A 436 11.72 9.39 8.66
CA VAL A 436 12.08 8.23 9.48
C VAL A 436 13.17 8.72 10.41
N ARG A 437 13.00 8.57 11.73
CA ARG A 437 14.07 8.84 12.69
C ARG A 437 15.23 7.93 12.33
N THR A 438 16.30 8.53 11.81
CA THR A 438 17.64 7.93 11.73
C THR A 438 18.07 7.68 13.17
N GLY A 439 17.61 6.57 13.73
CA GLY A 439 17.40 6.59 15.16
C GLY A 439 16.64 5.47 15.78
N LEU A 440 15.50 5.12 15.20
CA LEU A 440 14.54 4.22 15.86
C LEU A 440 13.87 3.26 14.87
N GLY A 441 14.15 3.40 13.57
CA GLY A 441 13.55 2.60 12.49
C GLY A 441 14.28 1.34 12.10
N GLU A 442 15.36 0.99 12.79
CA GLU A 442 16.14 -0.20 12.50
C GLU A 442 16.59 -0.78 13.83
N SER A 443 15.79 -1.74 14.31
CA SER A 443 16.03 -2.47 15.56
C SER A 443 16.26 -1.52 16.75
N GLU A 444 15.25 -1.31 17.59
CA GLU A 444 15.62 -1.42 19.01
C GLU A 444 16.29 -2.80 19.10
N PRO A 445 17.57 -2.93 19.50
CA PRO A 445 17.90 -4.14 20.22
C PRO A 445 16.89 -4.13 21.35
N ARG A 446 16.00 -5.13 21.43
CA ARG A 446 15.01 -5.32 22.50
C ARG A 446 15.68 -5.54 23.88
N ARG A 447 16.87 -4.97 24.08
CA ARG A 447 17.55 -4.78 25.34
C ARG A 447 16.62 -3.93 26.22
N PHE A 448 16.06 -4.60 27.22
CA PHE A 448 15.29 -4.03 28.33
C PHE A 448 13.79 -3.80 28.16
N ARG A 449 13.09 -4.60 27.34
CA ARG A 449 11.70 -4.96 27.70
C ARG A 449 11.78 -6.20 28.58
N ARG A 450 11.22 -6.16 29.79
CA ARG A 450 11.11 -7.34 30.70
C ARG A 450 10.80 -8.57 29.85
N VAL A 451 11.77 -9.47 29.72
CA VAL A 451 11.62 -10.66 28.89
C VAL A 451 10.46 -11.46 29.47
N ARG A 452 9.38 -11.54 28.69
CA ARG A 452 8.18 -12.27 29.12
C ARG A 452 8.52 -13.75 29.24
N PRO A 453 7.92 -14.48 30.19
CA PRO A 453 8.11 -15.91 30.28
C PRO A 453 7.62 -16.60 29.00
N ILE A 454 8.32 -17.66 28.62
CA ILE A 454 7.90 -18.58 27.57
C ILE A 454 7.04 -19.68 28.18
N PHE A 455 5.98 -20.07 27.48
CA PHE A 455 5.03 -21.10 27.91
C PHE A 455 5.08 -22.30 26.98
N GLY A 456 5.13 -23.51 27.53
CA GLY A 456 4.96 -24.75 26.77
C GLY A 456 6.07 -25.05 25.77
N ARG A 457 7.27 -24.49 25.96
CA ARG A 457 8.45 -24.70 25.10
C ARG A 457 9.61 -25.35 25.85
N GLU A 458 9.33 -26.08 26.92
CA GLU A 458 10.35 -26.66 27.79
C GLU A 458 11.25 -27.64 27.05
N ARG A 459 10.68 -28.40 26.09
CA ARG A 459 11.43 -29.38 25.28
C ARG A 459 12.39 -28.69 24.30
N GLU A 460 11.88 -27.72 23.55
CA GLU A 460 12.64 -26.94 22.57
C GLU A 460 13.74 -26.12 23.26
N MET A 461 13.43 -25.51 24.41
CA MET A 461 14.41 -24.82 25.24
C MET A 461 15.52 -25.76 25.73
N ALA A 462 15.18 -26.97 26.19
CA ALA A 462 16.19 -27.94 26.64
C ALA A 462 17.09 -28.43 25.49
N GLN A 463 16.55 -28.57 24.27
CA GLN A 463 17.35 -28.92 23.09
C GLN A 463 18.32 -27.80 22.71
N LEU A 464 17.90 -26.55 22.79
CA LEU A 464 18.74 -25.39 22.50
C LEU A 464 19.81 -25.17 23.54
N GLN A 465 19.46 -25.29 24.82
CA GLN A 465 20.40 -25.15 25.91
C GLN A 465 21.58 -26.11 25.73
N ARG A 466 21.32 -27.37 25.36
CA ARG A 466 22.36 -28.36 25.05
C ARG A 466 23.26 -27.95 23.88
N ASN A 467 22.71 -27.28 22.86
CA ASN A 467 23.50 -26.80 21.72
C ASN A 467 24.34 -25.57 22.08
N LEU A 468 23.83 -24.70 22.95
CA LEU A 468 24.59 -23.57 23.48
C LEU A 468 25.72 -24.03 24.41
N GLU A 469 25.52 -25.11 25.17
CA GLU A 469 26.58 -25.77 25.94
C GLU A 469 27.67 -26.36 25.02
N LYS A 470 27.29 -27.01 23.92
CA LYS A 470 28.23 -27.46 22.88
C LYS A 470 29.01 -26.30 22.25
N LEU A 471 28.32 -25.19 21.98
CA LEU A 471 28.92 -23.97 21.45
C LEU A 471 29.98 -23.41 22.39
N ALA A 472 29.67 -23.33 23.69
CA ALA A 472 30.64 -22.94 24.72
C ALA A 472 31.85 -23.91 24.78
N ALA A 473 31.63 -25.19 24.49
CA ALA A 473 32.69 -26.20 24.36
C ALA A 473 33.47 -26.16 23.03
N GLY A 474 33.22 -25.17 22.16
CA GLY A 474 33.95 -24.99 20.90
C GLY A 474 33.25 -25.58 19.66
N GLN A 475 32.10 -26.23 19.83
CA GLN A 475 31.39 -26.92 18.75
C GLN A 475 30.27 -26.03 18.20
N GLY A 476 30.46 -25.50 16.99
CA GLY A 476 29.41 -24.75 16.30
C GLY A 476 28.28 -25.65 15.77
N GLY A 477 27.30 -25.05 15.12
CA GLY A 477 26.15 -25.78 14.59
C GLY A 477 25.16 -24.90 13.84
N VAL A 478 24.09 -25.52 13.36
CA VAL A 478 22.98 -24.82 12.71
C VAL A 478 21.68 -25.27 13.34
N ILE A 479 20.81 -24.32 13.60
CA ILE A 479 19.51 -24.58 14.19
C ILE A 479 18.45 -23.89 13.34
N THR A 480 17.47 -24.63 12.86
CA THR A 480 16.32 -24.09 12.15
C THR A 480 15.14 -23.98 13.10
N LEU A 481 14.53 -22.80 13.20
CA LEU A 481 13.35 -22.54 14.01
C LEU A 481 12.16 -22.27 13.10
N ILE A 482 11.30 -23.27 12.94
CA ILE A 482 10.20 -23.26 11.98
C ILE A 482 8.90 -23.03 12.72
N GLY A 483 8.09 -22.09 12.24
CA GLY A 483 6.76 -21.90 12.81
C GLY A 483 5.94 -20.91 12.01
N GLU A 484 4.63 -21.04 12.09
CA GLU A 484 3.70 -20.11 11.48
C GLU A 484 3.82 -18.70 12.09
N VAL A 485 3.12 -17.74 11.47
CA VAL A 485 3.02 -16.38 12.00
C VAL A 485 2.46 -16.40 13.44
N GLY A 486 3.08 -15.63 14.32
CA GLY A 486 2.62 -15.50 15.71
C GLY A 486 2.94 -16.67 16.65
N MET A 487 3.63 -17.72 16.19
CA MET A 487 4.03 -18.88 17.03
C MET A 487 5.12 -18.56 18.08
N GLY A 488 5.68 -17.34 18.04
CA GLY A 488 6.63 -16.86 19.05
C GLY A 488 8.11 -17.02 18.68
N LYS A 489 8.46 -17.26 17.40
CA LYS A 489 9.85 -17.42 16.93
C LYS A 489 10.79 -16.31 17.43
N THR A 490 10.47 -15.05 17.13
CA THR A 490 11.26 -13.89 17.58
C THR A 490 11.36 -13.80 19.10
N HIS A 491 10.23 -14.00 19.80
CA HIS A 491 10.21 -13.95 21.25
C HIS A 491 11.08 -15.05 21.88
N PHE A 492 11.11 -16.22 21.25
CA PHE A 492 11.90 -17.36 21.64
C PHE A 492 13.41 -17.11 21.46
N LEU A 493 13.82 -16.49 20.34
CA LEU A 493 15.19 -16.03 20.12
C LEU A 493 15.61 -14.95 21.13
N ASP A 494 14.75 -13.95 21.39
CA ASP A 494 15.00 -12.89 22.37
C ASP A 494 15.20 -13.44 23.78
N PHE A 495 14.36 -14.41 24.18
CA PHE A 495 14.43 -15.06 25.48
C PHE A 495 15.72 -15.86 25.66
N LEU A 496 16.18 -16.54 24.61
CA LEU A 496 17.45 -17.27 24.61
C LEU A 496 18.64 -16.32 24.76
N ARG A 497 18.65 -15.22 24.01
CA ARG A 497 19.68 -14.17 24.12
C ARG A 497 19.77 -13.64 25.56
N PHE A 498 18.63 -13.36 26.18
CA PHE A 498 18.57 -12.88 27.57
C PHE A 498 19.04 -13.91 28.60
N ARG A 499 18.89 -15.22 28.34
CA ARG A 499 19.32 -16.25 29.30
C ARG A 499 20.81 -16.61 29.23
N THR A 500 21.54 -16.14 28.23
CA THR A 500 22.90 -16.64 27.90
C THR A 500 24.02 -15.60 28.14
N GLU A 501 23.82 -14.71 29.11
CA GLU A 501 24.55 -13.44 29.25
C GLU A 501 26.07 -13.49 29.56
N THR A 502 26.73 -14.64 29.80
CA THR A 502 28.11 -14.61 30.36
C THR A 502 29.27 -15.05 29.46
N GLU A 503 29.06 -15.88 28.43
CA GLU A 503 30.20 -16.45 27.65
C GLU A 503 30.02 -16.49 26.12
N THR A 504 28.83 -16.13 25.60
CA THR A 504 28.52 -16.16 24.16
C THR A 504 28.21 -14.76 23.64
N ALA A 505 28.87 -14.34 22.56
CA ALA A 505 28.52 -13.15 21.83
C ALA A 505 27.27 -13.41 20.99
N TRP A 506 26.29 -12.49 21.05
CA TRP A 506 25.03 -12.59 20.30
C TRP A 506 24.88 -11.44 19.33
N ALA A 507 24.44 -11.76 18.11
CA ALA A 507 23.97 -10.77 17.16
C ALA A 507 22.71 -11.24 16.43
N GLY A 508 21.75 -10.33 16.30
CA GLY A 508 20.49 -10.54 15.61
C GLY A 508 20.47 -9.84 14.25
N GLY A 509 19.94 -10.53 13.24
CA GLY A 509 19.53 -9.95 11.98
C GLY A 509 18.06 -10.26 11.73
N ILE A 510 17.35 -9.32 11.10
CA ILE A 510 15.97 -9.53 10.66
C ILE A 510 15.88 -9.26 9.16
N SER A 511 15.20 -10.15 8.44
CA SER A 511 14.87 -9.90 7.04
C SER A 511 13.60 -9.06 6.97
N LEU A 512 13.63 -8.00 6.16
CA LEU A 512 12.46 -7.15 5.97
C LEU A 512 11.56 -7.73 4.89
N ALA A 513 10.25 -7.66 5.10
CA ALA A 513 9.29 -8.14 4.12
C ALA A 513 9.22 -7.34 2.80
N TYR A 514 9.98 -6.25 2.72
CA TYR A 514 10.26 -5.47 1.51
C TYR A 514 11.78 -5.41 1.18
N GLY A 515 12.58 -6.23 1.87
CA GLY A 515 14.04 -6.31 1.75
C GLY A 515 14.55 -6.79 0.40
N SER A 516 13.67 -7.22 -0.52
CA SER A 516 14.06 -7.52 -1.90
C SER A 516 14.66 -6.31 -2.63
N ALA A 517 14.38 -5.09 -2.18
CA ALA A 517 14.99 -3.86 -2.69
C ALA A 517 16.28 -3.45 -1.95
N LEU A 518 16.52 -3.94 -0.73
CA LEU A 518 17.68 -3.63 0.10
C LEU A 518 18.57 -4.88 0.20
N SER A 519 19.40 -5.09 -0.83
CA SER A 519 20.21 -6.31 -0.93
C SER A 519 21.16 -6.46 0.26
N GLY A 520 21.09 -7.61 0.95
CA GLY A 520 21.94 -7.93 2.09
C GLY A 520 21.54 -7.28 3.42
N TYR A 521 20.35 -6.67 3.52
CA TYR A 521 19.93 -5.96 4.74
C TYR A 521 19.98 -6.82 6.01
N LEU A 522 19.69 -8.13 5.90
CA LEU A 522 19.78 -9.06 7.02
C LEU A 522 21.16 -8.96 7.73
N PHE A 523 22.24 -8.93 6.95
CA PHE A 523 23.60 -8.85 7.47
C PHE A 523 24.04 -7.44 7.85
N ILE A 524 23.44 -6.41 7.25
CA ILE A 524 23.59 -5.04 7.76
C ILE A 524 23.05 -4.96 9.19
N SER A 525 21.87 -5.56 9.45
CA SER A 525 21.27 -5.64 10.79
C SER A 525 22.17 -6.39 11.78
N VAL A 526 22.75 -7.53 11.36
CA VAL A 526 23.74 -8.27 12.16
C VAL A 526 24.96 -7.41 12.51
N LEU A 527 25.53 -6.70 11.52
CA LEU A 527 26.70 -5.84 11.74
C LEU A 527 26.38 -4.71 12.73
N ARG A 528 25.20 -4.08 12.61
CA ARG A 528 24.75 -3.05 13.55
C ARG A 528 24.66 -3.58 14.98
N ASP A 529 24.09 -4.76 15.19
CA ASP A 529 23.97 -5.36 16.53
C ASP A 529 25.34 -5.80 17.08
N LEU A 530 26.24 -6.34 16.24
CA LEU A 530 27.61 -6.70 16.64
C LEU A 530 28.43 -5.49 17.11
N MET A 531 28.24 -4.32 16.50
CA MET A 531 28.93 -3.09 16.88
C MET A 531 28.30 -2.39 18.08
N ASP A 532 27.20 -2.93 18.62
CA ASP A 532 26.34 -2.26 19.59
C ASP A 532 25.98 -0.83 19.15
N LEU A 533 25.71 -0.69 17.85
CA LEU A 533 25.54 0.62 17.24
C LEU A 533 24.24 1.25 17.76
N PRO A 534 24.28 2.47 18.31
CA PRO A 534 23.07 3.15 18.72
C PRO A 534 22.09 3.23 17.56
N SER A 535 20.81 2.97 17.81
CA SER A 535 19.76 3.08 16.80
C SER A 535 19.76 4.48 16.14
N GLY A 536 20.23 5.50 16.91
CA GLY A 536 20.56 6.92 16.62
C GLY A 536 21.67 7.26 15.63
N ALA A 537 22.58 6.33 15.36
CA ALA A 537 23.87 6.68 14.81
C ALA A 537 23.74 7.22 13.37
N GLY A 538 24.10 8.48 13.18
CA GLY A 538 24.20 9.08 11.85
C GLY A 538 25.27 8.37 10.99
N PRO A 539 25.31 8.62 9.66
CA PRO A 539 26.25 7.94 8.77
C PRO A 539 27.72 8.11 9.21
N ASP A 540 28.12 9.32 9.62
CA ASP A 540 29.50 9.59 10.07
C ASP A 540 29.84 8.90 11.39
N GLU A 541 28.89 8.84 12.31
CA GLU A 541 29.04 8.13 13.58
C GLU A 541 29.14 6.62 13.35
N SER A 542 28.32 6.09 12.46
CA SER A 542 28.34 4.69 12.06
C SER A 542 29.66 4.32 11.38
N SER A 543 30.18 5.18 10.49
CA SER A 543 31.51 5.00 9.88
C SER A 543 32.62 4.95 10.93
N ARG A 544 32.60 5.84 11.93
CA ARG A 544 33.59 5.85 13.03
C ARG A 544 33.53 4.58 13.87
N HIS A 545 32.33 4.12 14.23
CA HIS A 545 32.15 2.87 14.97
C HIS A 545 32.64 1.66 14.17
N LEU A 546 32.24 1.55 12.90
CA LEU A 546 32.67 0.46 12.03
C LEU A 546 34.18 0.44 11.84
N ARG A 547 34.81 1.61 11.61
CA ARG A 547 36.26 1.70 11.46
C ARG A 547 36.98 1.27 12.73
N THR A 548 36.49 1.70 13.89
CA THR A 548 37.05 1.32 15.21
C THR A 548 36.87 -0.18 15.46
N PHE A 549 35.70 -0.72 15.15
CA PHE A 549 35.39 -2.14 15.26
C PHE A 549 36.33 -2.99 14.39
N CYS A 550 36.48 -2.65 13.11
CA CYS A 550 37.40 -3.33 12.20
C CYS A 550 38.87 -3.20 12.65
N ALA A 551 39.29 -2.03 13.14
CA ALA A 551 40.66 -1.82 13.60
C ALA A 551 40.96 -2.68 14.84
N ASN A 552 40.01 -2.76 15.78
CA ASN A 552 40.13 -3.59 16.97
C ASN A 552 40.12 -5.08 16.63
N LEU A 553 39.36 -5.50 15.61
CA LEU A 553 39.21 -6.90 15.24
C LEU A 553 40.38 -7.43 14.40
N PHE A 554 40.74 -6.71 13.34
CA PHE A 554 41.72 -7.14 12.34
C PHE A 554 43.11 -6.51 12.49
N GLY A 555 43.23 -5.46 13.30
CA GLY A 555 44.44 -4.66 13.42
C GLY A 555 44.63 -3.65 12.26
N PRO A 556 45.58 -2.71 12.41
CA PRO A 556 45.79 -1.63 11.43
C PRO A 556 46.23 -2.12 10.05
N ALA A 557 46.97 -3.24 9.98
CA ALA A 557 47.51 -3.77 8.72
C ALA A 557 46.42 -4.32 7.76
N ARG A 558 45.27 -4.76 8.29
CA ARG A 558 44.15 -5.32 7.50
C ARG A 558 42.93 -4.41 7.45
N LEU A 559 42.96 -3.27 8.12
CA LEU A 559 41.83 -2.33 8.19
C LEU A 559 41.39 -1.86 6.80
N GLU A 560 42.32 -1.38 5.98
CA GLU A 560 42.00 -0.90 4.63
C GLU A 560 41.54 -2.00 3.66
N ALA A 561 41.87 -3.26 3.95
CA ALA A 561 41.44 -4.40 3.15
C ALA A 561 40.03 -4.89 3.52
N THR A 562 39.46 -4.43 4.64
CA THR A 562 38.19 -4.94 5.18
C THR A 562 37.13 -3.85 5.31
N TYR A 563 37.46 -2.74 5.98
CA TYR A 563 36.55 -1.63 6.28
C TYR A 563 35.79 -1.09 5.04
N PRO A 564 36.44 -0.85 3.88
CA PRO A 564 35.74 -0.25 2.74
C PRO A 564 34.56 -1.09 2.23
N TYR A 565 34.69 -2.41 2.24
CA TYR A 565 33.64 -3.32 1.76
C TYR A 565 32.44 -3.32 2.70
N LEU A 566 32.68 -3.39 4.02
CA LEU A 566 31.61 -3.34 5.03
C LEU A 566 30.93 -1.96 5.07
N ALA A 567 31.70 -0.87 4.97
CA ALA A 567 31.16 0.48 4.95
C ALA A 567 30.27 0.70 3.72
N ARG A 568 30.74 0.28 2.53
CA ARG A 568 29.94 0.35 1.30
C ARG A 568 28.69 -0.52 1.39
N PHE A 569 28.81 -1.71 1.99
CA PHE A 569 27.68 -2.60 2.20
C PHE A 569 26.60 -1.99 3.12
N MET A 570 27.02 -1.29 4.17
CA MET A 570 26.13 -0.57 5.08
C MET A 570 25.64 0.79 4.55
N GLY A 571 26.06 1.21 3.34
CA GLY A 571 25.69 2.51 2.77
C GLY A 571 26.35 3.70 3.47
N LEU A 572 27.49 3.50 4.13
CA LEU A 572 28.18 4.50 4.92
C LEU A 572 29.15 5.34 4.09
N PRO A 573 29.39 6.61 4.46
CA PRO A 573 30.34 7.48 3.75
C PRO A 573 31.76 6.95 3.86
N LEU A 574 32.48 7.04 2.74
CA LEU A 574 33.88 6.64 2.57
C LEU A 574 34.72 7.82 2.10
N ASP A 575 35.95 7.88 2.57
CA ASP A 575 36.96 8.83 2.10
C ASP A 575 37.22 8.62 0.59
N ASP A 576 37.47 9.69 -0.17
CA ASP A 576 37.56 9.68 -1.64
C ASP A 576 38.57 8.67 -2.22
N GLU A 577 39.66 8.38 -1.50
CA GLU A 577 40.65 7.38 -1.90
C GLU A 577 40.08 5.95 -1.82
N LEU A 578 39.37 5.64 -0.73
CA LEU A 578 38.76 4.32 -0.53
C LEU A 578 37.56 4.12 -1.46
N ALA A 579 36.76 5.17 -1.68
CA ALA A 579 35.64 5.14 -2.62
C ALA A 579 36.10 4.80 -4.05
N ARG A 580 37.13 5.49 -4.56
CA ARG A 580 37.70 5.24 -5.90
C ARG A 580 38.25 3.82 -6.08
N ARG A 581 38.79 3.21 -5.02
CA ARG A 581 39.25 1.81 -5.05
C ARG A 581 38.10 0.82 -5.30
N LEU A 582 36.90 1.14 -4.82
CA LEU A 582 35.72 0.30 -4.99
C LEU A 582 34.99 0.56 -6.32
N GLU A 583 35.04 1.79 -6.85
CA GLU A 583 34.41 2.15 -8.13
C GLU A 583 34.92 1.32 -9.32
N GLY A 584 36.18 0.86 -9.28
CA GLY A 584 36.76 0.01 -10.32
C GLY A 584 36.36 -1.47 -10.28
N LEU A 585 35.60 -1.91 -9.27
CA LEU A 585 35.21 -3.31 -9.11
C LEU A 585 33.89 -3.61 -9.82
N SER A 586 33.83 -4.75 -10.50
CA SER A 586 32.55 -5.30 -10.95
C SER A 586 31.66 -5.65 -9.75
N GLY A 587 30.34 -5.65 -9.94
CA GLY A 587 29.39 -6.04 -8.88
C GLY A 587 29.64 -7.45 -8.33
N GLU A 588 30.10 -8.38 -9.18
CA GLU A 588 30.44 -9.74 -8.78
C GLU A 588 31.72 -9.79 -7.94
N SER A 589 32.75 -9.05 -8.34
CA SER A 589 34.01 -8.94 -7.58
C SER A 589 33.79 -8.30 -6.22
N PHE A 590 32.97 -7.25 -6.14
CA PHE A 590 32.60 -6.61 -4.88
C PHE A 590 31.87 -7.60 -3.96
N ARG A 591 30.87 -8.32 -4.49
CA ARG A 591 30.12 -9.32 -3.72
C ARG A 591 31.02 -10.44 -3.19
N TRP A 592 31.94 -10.95 -4.01
CA TRP A 592 32.89 -11.97 -3.58
C TRP A 592 33.77 -11.48 -2.41
N GLN A 593 34.32 -10.27 -2.53
CA GLN A 593 35.13 -9.66 -1.46
C GLN A 593 34.30 -9.41 -0.19
N LEU A 594 33.07 -8.93 -0.34
CA LEU A 594 32.16 -8.72 0.79
C LEU A 594 31.92 -10.02 1.57
N PHE A 595 31.69 -11.13 0.85
CA PHE A 595 31.47 -12.43 1.48
C PHE A 595 32.72 -12.90 2.21
N GLU A 596 33.90 -12.80 1.59
CA GLU A 596 35.17 -13.15 2.24
C GLU A 596 35.45 -12.29 3.48
N VAL A 597 35.28 -10.97 3.40
CA VAL A 597 35.45 -10.06 4.55
C VAL A 597 34.46 -10.38 5.67
N THR A 598 33.22 -10.71 5.34
CA THR A 598 32.20 -11.08 6.34
C THR A 598 32.55 -12.42 7.01
N ARG A 599 33.02 -13.41 6.24
CA ARG A 599 33.49 -14.69 6.79
C ARG A 599 34.66 -14.50 7.74
N ASP A 600 35.68 -13.74 7.31
CA ASP A 600 36.84 -13.40 8.14
C ASP A 600 36.43 -12.69 9.44
N LEU A 601 35.47 -11.77 9.36
CA LEU A 601 34.91 -11.07 10.52
C LEU A 601 34.31 -12.04 11.54
N LEU A 602 33.45 -12.96 11.08
CA LEU A 602 32.82 -13.94 11.96
C LEU A 602 33.85 -14.91 12.57
N VAL A 603 34.85 -15.34 11.79
CA VAL A 603 35.94 -16.19 12.28
C VAL A 603 36.74 -15.47 13.37
N GLN A 604 37.14 -14.21 13.14
CA GLN A 604 37.89 -13.44 14.13
C GLN A 604 37.09 -13.19 15.41
N LEU A 605 35.78 -12.96 15.31
CA LEU A 605 34.90 -12.85 16.48
C LEU A 605 34.81 -14.18 17.23
N SER A 606 34.67 -15.29 16.52
CA SER A 606 34.57 -16.64 17.10
C SER A 606 35.81 -17.05 17.91
N HIS A 607 36.99 -16.48 17.59
CA HIS A 607 38.22 -16.70 18.35
C HIS A 607 38.24 -15.97 19.70
N ARG A 608 37.42 -14.93 19.88
CA ARG A 608 37.33 -14.18 21.14
C ARG A 608 36.25 -14.75 22.05
N HIS A 609 35.09 -15.03 21.47
CA HIS A 609 33.93 -15.58 22.15
C HIS A 609 33.20 -16.55 21.22
N ALA A 610 32.54 -17.56 21.78
CA ALA A 610 31.51 -18.30 21.07
C ALA A 610 30.48 -17.34 20.47
N LEU A 611 30.03 -17.56 19.23
CA LEU A 611 29.19 -16.64 18.50
C LEU A 611 27.83 -17.27 18.16
N ALA A 612 26.75 -16.62 18.57
CA ALA A 612 25.38 -16.96 18.19
C ALA A 612 24.78 -15.88 17.28
N LEU A 613 24.44 -16.29 16.05
CA LEU A 613 23.80 -15.42 15.06
C LEU A 613 22.33 -15.80 14.92
N ALA A 614 21.45 -14.93 15.39
CA ALA A 614 20.01 -15.09 15.28
C ALA A 614 19.49 -14.38 14.03
N LEU A 615 19.15 -15.15 12.99
CA LEU A 615 18.64 -14.64 11.72
C LEU A 615 17.15 -14.92 11.65
N ASP A 616 16.35 -13.87 11.82
CA ASP A 616 14.89 -13.96 11.87
C ASP A 616 14.22 -13.60 10.54
N ASP A 617 13.00 -14.10 10.40
CA ASP A 617 12.11 -13.82 9.28
C ASP A 617 12.73 -14.18 7.91
N LEU A 618 13.49 -15.28 7.83
CA LEU A 618 14.24 -15.66 6.63
C LEU A 618 13.37 -15.97 5.40
N GLN A 619 12.06 -16.14 5.56
CA GLN A 619 11.12 -16.25 4.45
C GLN A 619 11.09 -14.97 3.56
N TRP A 620 11.58 -13.83 4.05
CA TRP A 620 11.81 -12.62 3.23
C TRP A 620 13.29 -12.31 2.97
N ALA A 621 14.20 -13.23 3.28
CA ALA A 621 15.63 -13.01 3.03
C ALA A 621 15.89 -12.82 1.53
N ASP A 622 16.64 -11.78 1.19
CA ASP A 622 16.99 -11.49 -0.19
C ASP A 622 18.05 -12.49 -0.72
N PRO A 623 18.21 -12.60 -2.05
CA PRO A 623 19.14 -13.56 -2.65
C PRO A 623 20.59 -13.45 -2.14
N THR A 624 21.07 -12.23 -1.88
CA THR A 624 22.44 -11.99 -1.41
C THR A 624 22.59 -12.46 0.03
N SER A 625 21.59 -12.20 0.89
CA SER A 625 21.58 -12.71 2.27
C SER A 625 21.60 -14.24 2.32
N LEU A 626 20.78 -14.91 1.52
CA LEU A 626 20.78 -16.39 1.46
C LEU A 626 22.13 -16.96 0.98
N GLN A 627 22.72 -16.36 -0.05
CA GLN A 627 24.05 -16.75 -0.53
C GLN A 627 25.15 -16.53 0.53
N LEU A 628 25.06 -15.44 1.29
CA LEU A 628 26.02 -15.17 2.36
C LEU A 628 25.87 -16.21 3.48
N ILE A 629 24.64 -16.60 3.86
CA ILE A 629 24.40 -17.74 4.78
C ILE A 629 25.07 -19.00 4.24
N GLU A 630 24.90 -19.33 2.95
CA GLU A 630 25.55 -20.48 2.31
C GLU A 630 27.07 -20.48 2.49
N THR A 631 27.72 -19.31 2.40
CA THR A 631 29.17 -19.21 2.60
C THR A 631 29.62 -19.31 4.07
N ILE A 632 28.72 -19.04 5.02
CA ILE A 632 28.99 -19.10 6.47
C ILE A 632 28.77 -20.51 7.02
N LEU A 633 27.88 -21.31 6.41
CA LEU A 633 27.58 -22.67 6.84
C LEU A 633 28.83 -23.55 7.06
N PRO A 634 29.86 -23.57 6.18
CA PRO A 634 31.07 -24.36 6.43
C PRO A 634 31.92 -23.88 7.62
N LEU A 635 31.73 -22.65 8.10
CA LEU A 635 32.47 -22.12 9.25
C LEU A 635 31.95 -22.71 10.56
N THR A 636 30.67 -23.06 10.64
CA THR A 636 30.05 -23.59 11.88
C THR A 636 30.56 -24.98 12.25
N THR A 637 31.20 -25.71 11.32
CA THR A 637 31.85 -26.99 11.62
C THR A 637 33.27 -26.85 12.17
N ARG A 638 33.90 -25.68 11.98
CA ARG A 638 35.32 -25.44 12.29
C ARG A 638 35.53 -24.41 13.41
N HIS A 639 34.52 -23.60 13.69
CA HIS A 639 34.57 -22.50 14.63
C HIS A 639 33.36 -22.55 15.57
N PRO A 640 33.46 -21.99 16.79
CA PRO A 640 32.34 -21.91 17.71
C PRO A 640 31.33 -20.85 17.26
N ILE A 641 30.66 -21.12 16.14
CA ILE A 641 29.63 -20.29 15.54
C ILE A 641 28.36 -21.12 15.42
N ILE A 642 27.25 -20.61 15.97
CA ILE A 642 25.93 -21.19 15.78
C ILE A 642 25.04 -20.24 14.98
N LEU A 643 24.37 -20.79 13.96
CA LEU A 643 23.36 -20.07 13.20
C LEU A 643 21.97 -20.48 13.69
N LEU A 644 21.16 -19.53 14.14
CA LEU A 644 19.75 -19.72 14.48
C LEU A 644 18.91 -19.13 13.36
N LEU A 645 18.35 -20.00 12.52
CA LEU A 645 17.65 -19.65 11.29
C LEU A 645 16.13 -19.75 11.51
N ALA A 646 15.47 -18.63 11.81
CA ALA A 646 14.02 -18.61 12.02
C ALA A 646 13.26 -18.35 10.71
N MET A 647 12.30 -19.22 10.41
CA MET A 647 11.56 -19.22 9.14
C MET A 647 10.11 -19.71 9.28
N ARG A 648 9.29 -19.42 8.26
CA ARG A 648 7.95 -20.02 8.07
C ARG A 648 8.05 -21.36 7.32
N PRO A 649 7.09 -22.30 7.49
CA PRO A 649 7.07 -23.58 6.79
C PRO A 649 6.63 -23.48 5.31
N GLU A 650 7.16 -22.50 4.57
CA GLU A 650 6.81 -22.21 3.18
C GLU A 650 7.66 -23.07 2.22
N ARG A 651 7.12 -24.20 1.77
CA ARG A 651 7.86 -25.23 1.03
C ARG A 651 8.43 -24.79 -0.31
N ASP A 652 7.81 -23.80 -0.94
CA ASP A 652 8.23 -23.28 -2.26
C ASP A 652 9.25 -22.12 -2.14
N SER A 653 9.64 -21.75 -0.92
CA SER A 653 10.56 -20.63 -0.67
C SER A 653 12.03 -21.02 -0.86
N ARG A 654 12.88 -20.02 -1.19
CA ARG A 654 14.33 -20.22 -1.32
C ARG A 654 14.99 -20.64 0.00
N VAL A 655 14.50 -20.12 1.13
CA VAL A 655 15.01 -20.51 2.45
C VAL A 655 14.66 -21.98 2.76
N TRP A 656 13.50 -22.46 2.31
CA TRP A 656 13.15 -23.87 2.46
C TRP A 656 14.08 -24.78 1.65
N ALA A 657 14.44 -24.36 0.43
CA ALA A 657 15.44 -25.07 -0.38
C ALA A 657 16.81 -25.13 0.32
N LEU A 658 17.24 -24.03 0.95
CA LEU A 658 18.47 -24.01 1.78
C LEU A 658 18.39 -25.01 2.94
N ARG A 659 17.25 -25.10 3.62
CA ARG A 659 17.02 -26.10 4.67
C ARG A 659 17.09 -27.54 4.13
N GLN A 660 16.49 -27.83 2.97
CA GLN A 660 16.57 -29.16 2.35
C GLN A 660 18.02 -29.51 2.00
N TYR A 661 18.75 -28.57 1.40
CA TYR A 661 20.18 -28.72 1.11
C TYR A 661 20.97 -29.07 2.37
N LEU A 662 20.68 -28.44 3.51
CA LEU A 662 21.35 -28.75 4.78
C LEU A 662 21.07 -30.18 5.28
N LEU A 663 19.86 -30.69 5.09
CA LEU A 663 19.49 -32.04 5.53
C LEU A 663 20.10 -33.15 4.66
N GLU A 664 20.36 -32.88 3.38
CA GLU A 664 20.77 -33.89 2.39
C GLU A 664 22.29 -34.05 2.28
N GLN A 665 23.08 -33.11 2.80
CA GLN A 665 24.53 -33.08 2.66
C GLN A 665 25.23 -33.87 3.79
N PRO A 666 26.10 -34.87 3.48
CA PRO A 666 26.79 -35.70 4.48
C PRO A 666 27.78 -34.92 5.35
N ASP A 667 28.38 -33.87 4.79
CA ASP A 667 29.36 -32.99 5.46
C ASP A 667 28.70 -31.73 6.07
N SER A 668 27.37 -31.70 6.15
CA SER A 668 26.64 -30.59 6.77
C SER A 668 26.99 -30.42 8.23
N PRO A 669 26.97 -29.18 8.75
CA PRO A 669 27.03 -28.93 10.18
C PRO A 669 25.92 -29.67 10.93
N GLU A 670 26.15 -29.96 12.22
CA GLU A 670 25.12 -30.53 13.10
C GLU A 670 23.88 -29.63 13.04
N LEU A 671 22.82 -30.14 12.39
CA LEU A 671 21.56 -29.43 12.19
C LEU A 671 20.55 -29.89 13.24
N LEU A 672 20.10 -28.97 14.08
CA LEU A 672 18.94 -29.18 14.93
C LEU A 672 17.73 -28.48 14.31
N ASP A 673 16.71 -29.25 13.94
CA ASP A 673 15.47 -28.70 13.41
C ASP A 673 14.39 -28.65 14.49
N LEU A 674 13.91 -27.43 14.78
CA LEU A 674 12.92 -27.14 15.82
C LEU A 674 11.67 -26.54 15.22
N THR A 675 10.55 -27.25 15.36
CA THR A 675 9.23 -26.76 14.97
C THR A 675 8.51 -26.19 16.18
N LEU A 676 8.09 -24.93 16.09
CA LEU A 676 7.20 -24.28 17.05
C LEU A 676 5.75 -24.45 16.61
N ASP A 677 5.12 -25.52 17.10
CA ASP A 677 3.69 -25.79 16.88
C ASP A 677 2.80 -24.92 17.78
N SER A 678 1.48 -24.95 17.57
CA SER A 678 0.52 -24.33 18.49
C SER A 678 0.74 -24.79 19.94
N LEU A 679 0.49 -23.89 20.91
CA LEU A 679 0.58 -24.23 22.32
C LEU A 679 -0.46 -25.28 22.70
N GLU A 680 -0.04 -26.25 23.51
CA GLU A 680 -0.97 -27.16 24.17
C GLU A 680 -1.95 -26.37 25.07
N PRO A 681 -3.20 -26.84 25.26
CA PRO A 681 -4.24 -26.10 25.98
C PRO A 681 -3.83 -25.62 27.38
N ALA A 682 -3.05 -26.42 28.12
CA ALA A 682 -2.56 -26.04 29.45
C ALA A 682 -1.59 -24.85 29.39
N SER A 683 -0.66 -24.85 28.44
CA SER A 683 0.33 -23.78 28.23
C SER A 683 -0.33 -22.52 27.67
N ALA A 684 -1.32 -22.68 26.78
CA ALA A 684 -2.14 -21.58 26.28
C ALA A 684 -2.94 -20.92 27.42
N ALA A 685 -3.55 -21.71 28.31
CA ALA A 685 -4.24 -21.21 29.49
C ALA A 685 -3.29 -20.48 30.46
N ALA A 686 -2.08 -21.00 30.65
CA ALA A 686 -1.05 -20.35 31.46
C ALA A 686 -0.62 -18.98 30.89
N LEU A 687 -0.48 -18.87 29.57
CA LEU A 687 -0.23 -17.59 28.88
C LEU A 687 -1.37 -16.59 29.11
N VAL A 688 -2.63 -17.06 29.01
CA VAL A 688 -3.82 -16.24 29.27
C VAL A 688 -3.82 -15.74 30.71
N ALA A 689 -3.65 -16.64 31.69
CA ALA A 689 -3.60 -16.29 33.12
C ALA A 689 -2.47 -15.32 33.45
N HIS A 690 -1.31 -15.46 32.79
CA HIS A 690 -0.22 -14.51 32.98
C HIS A 690 -0.52 -13.11 32.39
N THR A 691 -1.26 -13.06 31.28
CA THR A 691 -1.56 -11.80 30.57
C THR A 691 -2.79 -11.08 31.14
N ALA A 692 -3.74 -11.85 31.69
CA ALA A 692 -4.98 -11.42 32.32
C ALA A 692 -5.36 -12.40 33.45
N PRO A 693 -4.88 -12.17 34.69
CA PRO A 693 -5.00 -13.13 35.80
C PRO A 693 -6.42 -13.34 36.34
N ASP A 694 -7.34 -12.40 36.11
CA ASP A 694 -8.69 -12.42 36.69
C ASP A 694 -9.77 -12.92 35.73
N LEU A 695 -9.40 -13.67 34.68
CA LEU A 695 -10.35 -14.20 33.71
C LEU A 695 -11.05 -15.48 34.23
N PRO A 696 -12.40 -15.59 34.13
CA PRO A 696 -13.10 -16.83 34.46
C PRO A 696 -12.64 -18.01 33.61
N GLU A 697 -12.59 -19.21 34.19
CA GLU A 697 -12.13 -20.44 33.51
C GLU A 697 -12.86 -20.70 32.18
N ARG A 698 -14.17 -20.41 32.14
CA ARG A 698 -14.99 -20.55 30.92
C ARG A 698 -14.50 -19.65 29.79
N LEU A 699 -14.10 -18.42 30.10
CA LEU A 699 -13.60 -17.47 29.11
C LEU A 699 -12.16 -17.83 28.69
N VAL A 700 -11.34 -18.32 29.62
CA VAL A 700 -10.00 -18.85 29.30
C VAL A 700 -10.12 -20.02 28.31
N ALA A 701 -10.98 -21.00 28.59
CA ALA A 701 -11.21 -22.14 27.69
C ALA A 701 -11.67 -21.69 26.30
N TYR A 702 -12.61 -20.72 26.24
CA TYR A 702 -13.09 -20.16 24.99
C TYR A 702 -11.99 -19.46 24.18
N LEU A 703 -11.14 -18.66 24.83
CA LEU A 703 -10.00 -18.00 24.17
C LEU A 703 -8.97 -19.02 23.66
N VAL A 704 -8.67 -20.06 24.44
CA VAL A 704 -7.76 -21.13 24.04
C VAL A 704 -8.30 -21.87 22.81
N GLU A 705 -9.57 -22.27 22.83
CA GLU A 705 -10.21 -22.94 21.71
C GLU A 705 -10.23 -22.06 20.44
N LYS A 706 -10.70 -20.81 20.56
CA LYS A 706 -10.74 -19.86 19.45
C LYS A 706 -9.36 -19.55 18.88
N SER A 707 -8.33 -19.52 19.72
CA SER A 707 -6.97 -19.25 19.26
C SER A 707 -6.33 -20.38 18.46
N GLY A 708 -6.84 -21.62 18.60
CA GLY A 708 -6.15 -22.82 18.14
C GLY A 708 -4.74 -22.98 18.75
N GLY A 709 -4.50 -22.41 19.93
CA GLY A 709 -3.20 -22.41 20.61
C GLY A 709 -2.18 -21.41 20.07
N ASN A 710 -2.55 -20.47 19.18
CA ASN A 710 -1.62 -19.46 18.66
C ASN A 710 -1.31 -18.37 19.72
N PRO A 711 -0.04 -18.21 20.16
CA PRO A 711 0.33 -17.26 21.23
C PRO A 711 0.01 -15.80 20.90
N LEU A 712 0.36 -15.33 19.70
CA LEU A 712 0.08 -13.97 19.28
C LEU A 712 -1.43 -13.72 19.29
N PHE A 713 -2.19 -14.67 18.76
CA PHE A 713 -3.64 -14.55 18.69
C PHE A 713 -4.28 -14.43 20.08
N LEU A 714 -3.84 -15.24 21.05
CA LEU A 714 -4.29 -15.15 22.44
C LEU A 714 -4.03 -13.78 23.05
N VAL A 715 -2.81 -13.28 22.92
CA VAL A 715 -2.43 -11.97 23.48
C VAL A 715 -3.23 -10.85 22.81
N GLU A 716 -3.44 -10.92 21.51
CA GLU A 716 -4.21 -9.93 20.77
C GLU A 716 -5.72 -10.00 21.07
N MET A 717 -6.30 -11.19 21.30
CA MET A 717 -7.67 -11.34 21.83
C MET A 717 -7.84 -10.71 23.20
N ILE A 718 -6.88 -10.91 24.11
CA ILE A 718 -6.93 -10.29 25.44
C ILE A 718 -6.80 -8.77 25.35
N ARG A 719 -5.87 -8.27 24.51
CA ARG A 719 -5.72 -6.83 24.27
C ARG A 719 -7.00 -6.22 23.70
N SER A 720 -7.62 -6.94 22.79
CA SER A 720 -8.90 -6.63 22.16
C SER A 720 -10.05 -6.55 23.18
N LEU A 721 -10.17 -7.52 24.09
CA LEU A 721 -11.15 -7.47 25.18
C LEU A 721 -10.89 -6.29 26.13
N ARG A 722 -9.62 -5.97 26.39
CA ARG A 722 -9.25 -4.82 27.23
C ARG A 722 -9.65 -3.50 26.59
N SER A 723 -9.42 -3.32 25.29
CA SER A 723 -9.79 -2.09 24.59
C SER A 723 -11.31 -1.90 24.50
N GLN A 724 -12.08 -2.98 24.41
CA GLN A 724 -13.56 -2.94 24.50
C GLN A 724 -14.09 -2.56 25.89
N GLY A 725 -13.23 -2.43 26.90
CA GLY A 725 -13.66 -2.20 28.28
C GLY A 725 -14.22 -3.46 28.96
N PHE A 726 -14.16 -4.65 28.35
CA PHE A 726 -14.59 -5.88 29.03
C PHE A 726 -13.72 -6.21 30.25
N LEU A 727 -12.45 -5.78 30.24
CA LEU A 727 -11.49 -6.02 31.33
C LEU A 727 -11.28 -4.81 32.25
N SER A 728 -12.18 -3.82 32.26
CA SER A 728 -12.04 -2.60 33.07
C SER A 728 -12.56 -2.72 34.52
N GLY A 729 -13.01 -3.91 34.95
CA GLY A 729 -13.43 -4.19 36.33
C GLY A 729 -14.89 -3.84 36.65
N ASP A 730 -15.58 -3.06 35.80
CA ASP A 730 -16.99 -2.66 35.97
C ASP A 730 -18.00 -3.71 35.45
N ILE A 731 -17.51 -4.78 34.81
CA ILE A 731 -18.34 -5.79 34.14
C ILE A 731 -18.08 -7.15 34.79
N ASP A 732 -19.13 -7.85 35.23
CA ASP A 732 -19.00 -9.21 35.73
C ASP A 732 -18.80 -10.18 34.56
N LEU A 733 -17.54 -10.61 34.40
CA LEU A 733 -17.13 -11.53 33.34
C LEU A 733 -17.81 -12.91 33.43
N ASN A 734 -18.42 -13.27 34.57
CA ASN A 734 -19.13 -14.54 34.73
C ASN A 734 -20.53 -14.53 34.08
N GLU A 735 -21.13 -13.35 33.90
CA GLU A 735 -22.48 -13.20 33.34
C GLU A 735 -22.50 -12.88 31.84
N ILE A 736 -21.33 -12.67 31.22
CA ILE A 736 -21.22 -12.36 29.78
C ILE A 736 -21.49 -13.59 28.92
N THR A 737 -22.37 -13.45 27.93
CA THR A 737 -22.57 -14.45 26.88
C THR A 737 -21.37 -14.47 25.94
N LEU A 738 -20.71 -15.62 25.78
CA LEU A 738 -19.49 -15.76 24.96
C LEU A 738 -19.67 -15.31 23.49
N GLU A 739 -20.86 -15.52 22.90
CA GLU A 739 -21.16 -15.07 21.53
C GLU A 739 -21.20 -13.54 21.39
N SER A 740 -21.48 -12.80 22.46
CA SER A 740 -21.56 -11.33 22.43
C SER A 740 -20.21 -10.64 22.33
N LEU A 741 -19.11 -11.37 22.56
CA LEU A 741 -17.75 -10.82 22.56
C LEU A 741 -17.24 -10.50 21.13
N ASN A 742 -17.95 -10.92 20.07
CA ASN A 742 -17.57 -10.73 18.66
C ASN A 742 -16.07 -11.00 18.41
N ILE A 743 -15.55 -12.06 19.03
CA ILE A 743 -14.17 -12.50 18.87
C ILE A 743 -14.06 -13.23 17.53
N PRO A 744 -13.20 -12.78 16.59
CA PRO A 744 -13.08 -13.41 15.29
C PRO A 744 -12.50 -14.82 15.37
N ASP A 745 -12.87 -15.66 14.41
CA ASP A 745 -12.50 -17.08 14.40
C ASP A 745 -11.08 -17.36 13.88
N SER A 746 -10.28 -16.32 13.57
CA SER A 746 -8.92 -16.48 13.07
C SER A 746 -8.04 -15.28 13.37
N VAL A 747 -6.70 -15.48 13.34
CA VAL A 747 -5.70 -14.40 13.40
C VAL A 747 -5.97 -13.32 12.37
N HIS A 748 -6.34 -13.74 11.15
CA HIS A 748 -6.72 -12.82 10.07
C HIS A 748 -7.98 -12.04 10.42
N GLY A 749 -9.01 -12.71 10.95
CA GLY A 749 -10.23 -12.09 11.43
C GLY A 749 -10.00 -11.12 12.59
N LEU A 750 -9.01 -11.38 13.45
CA LEU A 750 -8.70 -10.51 14.59
C LEU A 750 -7.85 -9.30 14.23
N LEU A 751 -6.91 -9.45 13.30
CA LEU A 751 -6.27 -8.29 12.67
C LEU A 751 -7.33 -7.42 11.97
N LEU A 752 -8.30 -8.03 11.28
CA LEU A 752 -9.46 -7.33 10.70
C LEU A 752 -10.34 -6.66 11.78
N ALA A 753 -10.63 -7.32 12.91
CA ALA A 753 -11.50 -6.77 13.97
C ALA A 753 -10.82 -5.74 14.90
N GLN A 754 -9.48 -5.77 15.00
CA GLN A 754 -8.71 -4.71 15.66
C GLN A 754 -8.72 -3.43 14.81
N ILE A 755 -8.64 -3.58 13.49
CA ILE A 755 -8.82 -2.48 12.54
C ILE A 755 -10.27 -1.96 12.59
N ASP A 756 -11.27 -2.84 12.67
CA ASP A 756 -12.69 -2.43 12.80
C ASP A 756 -12.98 -1.59 14.05
N ARG A 757 -12.19 -1.76 15.13
CA ARG A 757 -12.39 -1.01 16.38
C ARG A 757 -11.75 0.37 16.41
N LEU A 758 -10.64 0.56 15.71
CA LEU A 758 -10.07 1.90 15.51
C LEU A 758 -11.04 2.83 14.75
N ALA A 759 -11.98 2.26 13.99
CA ALA A 759 -13.06 3.01 13.32
C ALA A 759 -14.26 3.35 14.22
N ILE A 760 -14.53 2.59 15.29
CA ILE A 760 -15.74 2.74 16.13
C ILE A 760 -15.52 3.70 17.31
N GLU A 761 -14.30 3.79 17.87
CA GLU A 761 -14.01 4.79 18.92
C GLU A 761 -14.03 6.25 18.40
N ALA A 762 -14.01 6.44 17.07
CA ALA A 762 -14.27 7.74 16.43
C ALA A 762 -15.77 8.11 16.36
N VAL A 763 -16.68 7.20 16.74
CA VAL A 763 -18.14 7.38 16.69
C VAL A 763 -18.80 6.86 17.97
N ILE A 764 -18.53 7.48 19.13
CA ILE A 764 -19.45 7.44 20.27
C ILE A 764 -19.89 8.87 20.61
N PRO A 765 -21.16 9.26 20.37
CA PRO A 765 -21.69 10.50 20.89
C PRO A 765 -21.70 10.43 22.42
N CYS A 766 -20.94 11.29 23.09
CA CYS A 766 -21.08 11.54 24.52
C CYS A 766 -22.52 12.01 24.84
N LYS A 767 -23.42 11.08 25.12
CA LYS A 767 -24.68 11.32 25.82
C LYS A 767 -24.88 10.24 26.87
N TRP A 768 -25.18 10.72 28.08
CA TRP A 768 -25.62 10.01 29.29
C TRP A 768 -24.58 9.83 30.42
N ARG A 769 -24.37 10.92 31.18
CA ARG A 769 -24.49 10.91 32.65
C ARG A 769 -24.93 12.30 33.14
N ARG A 770 -26.24 12.47 33.36
CA ARG A 770 -26.81 13.48 34.26
C ARG A 770 -27.06 12.78 35.60
N SER A 771 -26.34 13.15 36.65
CA SER A 771 -26.90 13.32 38.00
C SER A 771 -25.89 13.98 38.94
N SER A 772 -26.39 15.01 39.63
CA SER A 772 -25.96 15.57 40.92
C SER A 772 -24.54 16.16 41.07
N ALA A 773 -24.43 17.47 40.84
CA ALA A 773 -23.78 18.39 41.80
C ALA A 773 -24.26 19.84 41.56
N ARG A 774 -24.57 20.54 42.65
CA ARG A 774 -25.19 21.88 42.71
C ARG A 774 -24.26 22.98 42.17
N PRO A 775 -24.79 24.09 41.61
CA PRO A 775 -23.99 25.22 41.16
C PRO A 775 -23.73 26.22 42.30
N PHE A 776 -22.47 26.62 42.46
CA PHE A 776 -22.10 27.83 43.22
C PHE A 776 -22.19 29.04 42.29
N LEU A 777 -23.14 29.93 42.57
CA LEU A 777 -23.28 31.27 41.98
C LEU A 777 -22.46 32.28 42.81
N PRO A 778 -21.77 33.25 42.19
CA PRO A 778 -21.47 34.53 42.83
C PRO A 778 -22.61 35.54 42.57
N ARG A 779 -22.84 36.40 43.56
CA ARG A 779 -23.96 37.32 43.75
C ARG A 779 -23.82 38.67 43.01
N PHE A 780 -24.97 39.35 42.95
CA PHE A 780 -25.25 40.81 42.88
C PHE A 780 -25.26 41.46 41.47
N TRP A 781 -26.20 42.32 41.08
CA TRP A 781 -27.51 42.82 41.56
C TRP A 781 -28.18 43.58 40.38
N PRO A 782 -29.46 43.98 40.46
CA PRO A 782 -30.31 44.26 39.29
C PRO A 782 -30.39 45.75 38.89
N CYS A 783 -30.57 45.99 37.59
CA CYS A 783 -31.46 46.99 36.97
C CYS A 783 -31.73 46.53 35.53
#